data_AF-A0A3M8CWX5-F1
#
_entry.id   AF-A0A3M8CWX5-F1
#
_cell.length_a   1.000
_cell.length_b   1.000
_cell.length_c   1.000
_cell.angle_alpha   90.00
_cell.angle_beta   90.00
_cell.angle_gamma   90.00
#
_symmetry.space_group_name_H-M   'P 1'
#
loop_
_entity.id
_entity.type
_entity.pdbx_description
1 polymer ?
#
loop_
_entity_poly.entity_id
_entity_poly.type
_entity_poly.pdbx_seq_one_letter_code
_entity_poly.pdbx_strand_id
1 'polypeptide(L)'
;MSRQPILQQYYTRGRQGIFRSNEGYDTIAKSTALDNAFIKKTLHPFCAYDAPRALQERGESDLTLYPEALVSFRAESGELVIGRSVFVGADFTGQRNTFFSHNYVIPADRRDEFIKEPARLFGLRAFVQEHEHSTGKELPVISELPFQAETTRDRKQWLSRIGIDERIFKQLLYAVMTSLSTKRKVYISLDGEIGAAAADARQLLGIFYSCLPYEMRRHFGFLTYSHEPQSKKHIHVMFVEKGSIRAGTGITEKDYIFDLAQQRILQLDWQEGAHAYLDFAWEHLDEPRVLADFHTFCEEVLEGADTSFLLRLATYYELCALYEVEKGRLERYEQNPAGVWQVLQQYLGQPALENRARLGELREVLFRLENAARKDQGLPATETIRQMLKAFCTIPNERISAELVTYLMNVLLKGKATRQNAFVAKVYQELSGYPELFGFLMRSVLGYKQVVKPLFEDYLKERLASFSTLAQVLQEINLWAQVAPLALRNPFFMTATREKVLELFARESEKLQAALAIHDYFERQDAMSGYADELLDELDKALLKQLLLGELAWGDFGKIITLLEEKPQTFIGELDLESRQKLAHIQHMASLAGNRDIPAPEDFFRQWDEREIAVLQQLIVHLLERPIKQDSFPLVALVFYQADSHGQDAFAFADMLRFVGENGEEELLYSFVQWSMTQRMFFTGKYISPGYRHALKGLLLENKGRRLRDKEWKKRWQTVRHADFRKLVEEVRRETSSPFMKLFQRKSTALLSVAIVIAAGAASGFFLWMPAAPETQGDGEVAKQPRPEPVQQVEFVPAFKLMLEWQQNQSETTASDEKPAGEDGAAAE
;
A
#
# COMPACT_ATOMS: atom_id res chain seq x y z
N MET A 1 -47.88 -27.02 -6.47
CA MET A 1 -48.81 -25.98 -5.96
C MET A 1 -49.74 -25.57 -7.10
N SER A 2 -50.95 -25.06 -6.83
CA SER A 2 -51.83 -24.52 -7.87
C SER A 2 -51.31 -23.18 -8.38
N ARG A 3 -51.12 -23.05 -9.70
CA ARG A 3 -50.65 -21.84 -10.39
C ARG A 3 -51.62 -20.69 -10.13
N GLN A 4 -51.10 -19.52 -9.72
CA GLN A 4 -51.96 -18.39 -9.36
C GLN A 4 -52.76 -17.88 -10.59
N PRO A 5 -54.04 -17.50 -10.42
CA PRO A 5 -54.87 -17.06 -11.54
C PRO A 5 -54.66 -15.58 -11.85
N ILE A 6 -54.86 -15.22 -13.12
CA ILE A 6 -54.85 -13.85 -13.63
C ILE A 6 -56.20 -13.20 -13.27
N LEU A 7 -56.16 -11.96 -12.79
CA LEU A 7 -57.34 -11.21 -12.34
C LEU A 7 -57.73 -10.12 -13.36
N GLN A 8 -59.01 -9.74 -13.38
CA GLN A 8 -59.58 -8.80 -14.34
C GLN A 8 -60.21 -7.56 -13.66
N GLN A 9 -60.21 -6.43 -14.38
CA GLN A 9 -60.96 -5.21 -14.06
C GLN A 9 -61.50 -4.58 -15.35
N TYR A 10 -62.80 -4.23 -15.34
CA TYR A 10 -63.43 -3.38 -16.38
C TYR A 10 -63.75 -2.00 -15.80
N TYR A 11 -63.46 -0.94 -16.55
CA TYR A 11 -63.65 0.46 -16.16
C TYR A 11 -64.19 1.27 -17.33
N THR A 12 -65.23 2.07 -17.09
CA THR A 12 -65.85 2.96 -18.07
C THR A 12 -66.77 3.95 -17.34
N ARG A 13 -67.52 4.79 -18.05
CA ARG A 13 -68.56 5.63 -17.45
C ARG A 13 -69.89 4.88 -17.38
N GLY A 14 -70.35 4.62 -16.16
CA GLY A 14 -71.61 3.92 -15.88
C GLY A 14 -72.57 4.73 -15.01
N ARG A 15 -73.81 4.23 -14.87
CA ARG A 15 -74.79 4.76 -13.91
C ARG A 15 -74.36 4.55 -12.46
N GLN A 16 -73.62 3.47 -12.21
CA GLN A 16 -73.01 3.08 -10.95
C GLN A 16 -71.75 2.26 -11.24
N GLY A 17 -70.77 2.31 -10.34
CA GLY A 17 -69.61 1.40 -10.34
C GLY A 17 -69.57 0.49 -9.11
N ILE A 18 -68.37 0.06 -8.74
CA ILE A 18 -68.08 -0.70 -7.51
C ILE A 18 -67.78 0.25 -6.35
N PHE A 19 -67.28 1.45 -6.60
CA PHE A 19 -66.89 2.43 -5.58
C PHE A 19 -67.80 3.67 -5.54
N ARG A 20 -68.58 3.93 -6.59
CA ARG A 20 -69.50 5.06 -6.69
C ARG A 20 -70.94 4.61 -7.00
N SER A 21 -71.89 5.10 -6.21
CA SER A 21 -73.34 4.90 -6.39
C SER A 21 -73.98 5.82 -7.44
N ASN A 22 -73.21 6.79 -7.92
CA ASN A 22 -73.67 7.89 -8.78
C ASN A 22 -72.98 7.77 -10.16
N GLU A 23 -73.55 8.43 -11.16
CA GLU A 23 -72.96 8.49 -12.50
C GLU A 23 -71.51 8.98 -12.47
N GLY A 24 -70.66 8.30 -13.24
CA GLY A 24 -69.30 8.75 -13.53
C GLY A 24 -68.42 7.62 -14.04
N TYR A 25 -67.15 7.95 -14.28
CA TYR A 25 -66.10 6.96 -14.49
C TYR A 25 -65.76 6.24 -13.18
N ASP A 26 -65.82 4.91 -13.20
CA ASP A 26 -65.45 4.02 -12.09
C ASP A 26 -65.17 2.59 -12.62
N THR A 27 -64.61 1.73 -11.78
CA THR A 27 -64.61 0.28 -12.04
C THR A 27 -66.05 -0.22 -12.01
N ILE A 28 -66.52 -0.83 -13.09
CA ILE A 28 -67.88 -1.38 -13.18
C ILE A 28 -67.94 -2.88 -12.83
N ALA A 29 -66.87 -3.63 -13.12
CA ALA A 29 -66.74 -5.04 -12.80
C ALA A 29 -65.28 -5.41 -12.46
N LYS A 30 -65.06 -6.39 -11.57
CA LYS A 30 -63.73 -6.89 -11.19
C LYS A 30 -63.75 -8.37 -10.83
N SER A 31 -62.61 -9.04 -10.88
CA SER A 31 -62.47 -10.35 -10.20
C SER A 31 -62.52 -10.18 -8.68
N THR A 32 -63.21 -11.08 -7.98
CA THR A 32 -63.45 -10.94 -6.52
C THR A 32 -62.17 -10.82 -5.70
N ALA A 33 -61.14 -11.59 -6.04
CA ALA A 33 -59.83 -11.55 -5.38
C ALA A 33 -58.99 -10.28 -5.66
N LEU A 34 -59.35 -9.43 -6.62
CA LEU A 34 -58.58 -8.23 -6.95
C LEU A 34 -58.83 -7.11 -5.93
N ASP A 35 -57.80 -6.63 -5.25
CA ASP A 35 -57.95 -5.66 -4.16
C ASP A 35 -58.45 -4.28 -4.62
N ASN A 36 -59.31 -3.68 -3.79
CA ASN A 36 -59.94 -2.40 -4.02
C ASN A 36 -58.99 -1.21 -3.87
N ALA A 37 -57.94 -1.29 -3.04
CA ALA A 37 -56.93 -0.24 -2.94
C ALA A 37 -55.92 -0.33 -4.09
N PHE A 38 -55.54 -1.53 -4.52
CA PHE A 38 -54.75 -1.77 -5.73
C PHE A 38 -55.44 -1.20 -6.97
N ILE A 39 -56.74 -1.47 -7.16
CA ILE A 39 -57.50 -0.88 -8.28
C ILE A 39 -57.42 0.66 -8.25
N LYS A 40 -57.68 1.28 -7.10
CA LYS A 40 -57.72 2.76 -6.97
C LYS A 40 -56.35 3.44 -7.06
N LYS A 41 -55.29 2.81 -6.56
CA LYS A 41 -53.93 3.37 -6.52
C LYS A 41 -53.10 3.01 -7.76
N THR A 42 -53.25 1.78 -8.26
CA THR A 42 -52.39 1.20 -9.30
C THR A 42 -53.06 1.19 -10.67
N LEU A 43 -54.35 0.87 -10.78
CA LEU A 43 -55.00 0.70 -12.09
C LEU A 43 -55.73 1.94 -12.59
N HIS A 44 -56.48 2.63 -11.72
CA HIS A 44 -57.23 3.85 -12.07
C HIS A 44 -56.38 4.94 -12.77
N PRO A 45 -55.09 5.20 -12.42
CA PRO A 45 -54.25 6.17 -13.13
C PRO A 45 -53.96 5.85 -14.61
N PHE A 46 -54.20 4.61 -15.05
CA PHE A 46 -54.03 4.16 -16.44
C PHE A 46 -55.38 3.88 -17.14
N CYS A 47 -56.49 3.94 -16.40
CA CYS A 47 -57.85 3.85 -16.93
C CYS A 47 -58.28 5.21 -17.51
N ALA A 48 -57.58 5.67 -18.55
CA ALA A 48 -57.81 6.94 -19.23
C ALA A 48 -57.58 6.80 -20.73
N TYR A 49 -58.39 7.51 -21.53
CA TYR A 49 -58.25 7.57 -22.98
C TYR A 49 -58.81 8.88 -23.53
N ASP A 50 -57.98 9.61 -24.26
CA ASP A 50 -58.34 10.83 -24.98
C ASP A 50 -58.33 10.54 -26.48
N ALA A 51 -59.46 10.67 -27.17
CA ALA A 51 -59.52 10.33 -28.59
C ALA A 51 -58.73 11.33 -29.48
N PRO A 52 -58.14 10.89 -30.61
CA PRO A 52 -57.26 11.75 -31.43
C PRO A 52 -57.97 13.00 -31.94
N ARG A 53 -57.31 14.16 -31.88
CA ARG A 53 -57.89 15.44 -32.31
C ARG A 53 -58.34 15.39 -33.76
N ALA A 54 -57.53 14.84 -34.67
CA ALA A 54 -57.89 14.81 -36.09
C ALA A 54 -59.08 13.88 -36.42
N LEU A 55 -59.46 12.96 -35.53
CA LEU A 55 -60.71 12.18 -35.65
C LEU A 55 -61.91 12.93 -35.06
N GLN A 56 -61.70 13.64 -33.94
CA GLN A 56 -62.73 14.49 -33.34
C GLN A 56 -63.10 15.67 -34.24
N GLU A 57 -62.11 16.36 -34.82
CA GLU A 57 -62.29 17.54 -35.68
C GLU A 57 -63.04 17.22 -36.99
N ARG A 58 -62.90 15.99 -37.51
CA ARG A 58 -63.66 15.54 -38.69
C ARG A 58 -65.00 14.88 -38.36
N GLY A 59 -65.34 14.76 -37.07
CA GLY A 59 -66.59 14.11 -36.62
C GLY A 59 -66.65 12.62 -36.96
N GLU A 60 -65.54 11.90 -36.82
CA GLU A 60 -65.47 10.49 -37.22
C GLU A 60 -66.49 9.61 -36.47
N SER A 61 -67.09 8.67 -37.20
CA SER A 61 -68.11 7.74 -36.71
C SER A 61 -67.68 6.28 -36.77
N ASP A 62 -66.68 5.94 -37.58
CA ASP A 62 -66.08 4.61 -37.58
C ASP A 62 -65.17 4.43 -36.35
N LEU A 63 -65.68 3.71 -35.35
CA LEU A 63 -64.96 3.40 -34.12
C LEU A 63 -63.66 2.59 -34.37
N THR A 64 -63.55 1.87 -35.49
CA THR A 64 -62.36 1.06 -35.79
C THR A 64 -61.13 1.90 -36.18
N LEU A 65 -61.34 3.16 -36.54
CA LEU A 65 -60.26 4.11 -36.85
C LEU A 65 -59.64 4.77 -35.60
N TYR A 66 -60.21 4.54 -34.42
CA TYR A 66 -59.69 5.07 -33.16
C TYR A 66 -58.62 4.12 -32.57
N PRO A 67 -57.38 4.59 -32.33
CA PRO A 67 -56.25 3.74 -31.95
C PRO A 67 -56.43 3.05 -30.59
N GLU A 68 -56.16 1.75 -30.49
CA GLU A 68 -56.14 1.05 -29.19
C GLU A 68 -54.98 1.53 -28.29
N ALA A 69 -55.29 1.98 -27.07
CA ALA A 69 -54.28 2.26 -26.06
C ALA A 69 -53.98 0.99 -25.23
N LEU A 70 -53.12 0.13 -25.75
CA LEU A 70 -52.47 -0.94 -24.98
C LEU A 70 -51.43 -0.33 -24.04
N VAL A 71 -51.53 -0.65 -22.76
CA VAL A 71 -50.59 -0.26 -21.70
C VAL A 71 -50.04 -1.50 -21.01
N SER A 72 -48.77 -1.49 -20.62
CA SER A 72 -48.25 -2.51 -19.71
C SER A 72 -47.16 -1.95 -18.81
N PHE A 73 -47.13 -2.41 -17.56
CA PHE A 73 -46.14 -2.01 -16.56
C PHE A 73 -46.09 -2.99 -15.38
N ARG A 74 -44.94 -3.03 -14.70
CA ARG A 74 -44.78 -3.70 -13.40
C ARG A 74 -45.29 -2.81 -12.26
N ALA A 75 -46.17 -3.35 -11.42
CA ALA A 75 -46.65 -2.71 -10.19
C ALA A 75 -45.61 -2.79 -9.06
N GLU A 76 -45.73 -1.92 -8.04
CA GLU A 76 -44.80 -1.88 -6.90
C GLU A 76 -44.80 -3.19 -6.09
N SER A 77 -45.95 -3.84 -5.97
CA SER A 77 -46.14 -5.16 -5.36
C SER A 77 -45.65 -6.34 -6.24
N GLY A 78 -45.19 -6.07 -7.46
CA GLY A 78 -44.48 -7.02 -8.32
C GLY A 78 -45.29 -7.62 -9.47
N GLU A 79 -46.62 -7.48 -9.46
CA GLU A 79 -47.52 -7.95 -10.52
C GLU A 79 -47.24 -7.22 -11.85
N LEU A 80 -47.59 -7.88 -12.95
CA LEU A 80 -47.59 -7.29 -14.28
C LEU A 80 -49.00 -6.91 -14.68
N VAL A 81 -49.22 -5.63 -14.94
CA VAL A 81 -50.48 -5.12 -15.48
C VAL A 81 -50.38 -5.10 -17.00
N ILE A 82 -51.43 -5.58 -17.67
CA ILE A 82 -51.63 -5.36 -19.11
C ILE A 82 -53.05 -4.84 -19.31
N GLY A 83 -53.15 -3.59 -19.76
CA GLY A 83 -54.42 -2.91 -19.99
C GLY A 83 -54.65 -2.61 -21.47
N ARG A 84 -55.91 -2.57 -21.89
CA ARG A 84 -56.32 -1.93 -23.16
C ARG A 84 -57.44 -0.95 -22.88
N SER A 85 -57.26 0.31 -23.27
CA SER A 85 -58.32 1.32 -23.34
C SER A 85 -58.69 1.59 -24.80
N VAL A 86 -59.99 1.62 -25.10
CA VAL A 86 -60.53 1.87 -26.45
C VAL A 86 -61.65 2.91 -26.42
N PHE A 87 -61.79 3.67 -27.50
CA PHE A 87 -62.94 4.56 -27.71
C PHE A 87 -64.20 3.73 -28.02
N VAL A 88 -65.35 4.10 -27.44
CA VAL A 88 -66.61 3.35 -27.62
C VAL A 88 -67.78 4.23 -28.06
N GLY A 89 -67.50 5.42 -28.59
CA GLY A 89 -68.54 6.38 -28.97
C GLY A 89 -69.24 6.97 -27.75
N ALA A 90 -70.57 7.11 -27.80
CA ALA A 90 -71.37 7.74 -26.76
C ALA A 90 -71.59 6.84 -25.53
N ASP A 91 -71.66 7.45 -24.35
CA ASP A 91 -72.01 6.78 -23.09
C ASP A 91 -73.50 6.37 -23.02
N PHE A 92 -73.88 5.73 -21.91
CA PHE A 92 -75.25 5.25 -21.66
C PHE A 92 -76.37 6.33 -21.66
N THR A 93 -76.02 7.62 -21.74
CA THR A 93 -76.96 8.75 -21.90
C THR A 93 -77.13 9.18 -23.35
N GLY A 94 -76.21 8.79 -24.24
CA GLY A 94 -76.12 9.27 -25.62
C GLY A 94 -75.57 10.68 -25.78
N GLN A 95 -75.25 11.41 -24.69
CA GLN A 95 -74.94 12.85 -24.75
C GLN A 95 -73.45 13.19 -24.77
N ARG A 96 -72.57 12.25 -24.40
CA ARG A 96 -71.12 12.49 -24.27
C ARG A 96 -70.35 11.25 -24.67
N ASN A 97 -69.18 11.44 -25.26
CA ASN A 97 -68.31 10.33 -25.65
C ASN A 97 -67.59 9.71 -24.44
N THR A 98 -67.23 8.43 -24.55
CA THR A 98 -66.54 7.68 -23.49
C THR A 98 -65.60 6.61 -24.04
N PHE A 99 -64.92 5.92 -23.13
CA PHE A 99 -63.96 4.86 -23.41
C PHE A 99 -64.21 3.68 -22.48
N PHE A 100 -63.70 2.51 -22.88
CA PHE A 100 -63.71 1.30 -22.07
C PHE A 100 -62.28 0.82 -21.84
N SER A 101 -61.91 0.60 -20.57
CA SER A 101 -60.62 0.04 -20.17
C SER A 101 -60.80 -1.35 -19.58
N HIS A 102 -60.04 -2.31 -20.09
CA HIS A 102 -59.94 -3.67 -19.58
C HIS A 102 -58.50 -3.95 -19.17
N ASN A 103 -58.28 -4.21 -17.87
CA ASN A 103 -56.97 -4.55 -17.32
C ASN A 103 -56.91 -6.00 -16.84
N TYR A 104 -55.87 -6.72 -17.27
CA TYR A 104 -55.39 -7.95 -16.66
C TYR A 104 -54.32 -7.65 -15.62
N VAL A 105 -54.37 -8.36 -14.50
CA VAL A 105 -53.34 -8.34 -13.45
C VAL A 105 -52.76 -9.75 -13.32
N ILE A 106 -51.50 -9.90 -13.73
CA ILE A 106 -50.76 -11.15 -13.73
C ILE A 106 -49.93 -11.24 -12.45
N PRO A 107 -50.12 -12.30 -11.63
CA PRO A 107 -49.33 -12.55 -10.42
C PRO A 107 -47.81 -12.49 -10.63
N ALA A 108 -47.08 -12.03 -9.61
CA ALA A 108 -45.64 -11.80 -9.69
C ALA A 108 -44.81 -13.06 -9.96
N ASP A 109 -45.25 -14.22 -9.49
CA ASP A 109 -44.67 -15.55 -9.76
C ASP A 109 -44.82 -15.99 -11.22
N ARG A 110 -45.81 -15.42 -11.93
CA ARG A 110 -46.12 -15.74 -13.33
C ARG A 110 -45.69 -14.68 -14.34
N ARG A 111 -45.31 -13.49 -13.88
CA ARG A 111 -44.86 -12.38 -14.73
C ARG A 111 -43.87 -12.82 -15.81
N ASP A 112 -42.89 -13.63 -15.42
CA ASP A 112 -41.78 -13.99 -16.31
C ASP A 112 -42.21 -14.92 -17.47
N GLU A 113 -43.36 -15.62 -17.35
CA GLU A 113 -44.03 -16.32 -18.47
C GLU A 113 -44.27 -15.35 -19.65
N PHE A 114 -44.70 -14.12 -19.34
CA PHE A 114 -45.09 -13.09 -20.31
C PHE A 114 -43.90 -12.24 -20.80
N ILE A 115 -42.87 -12.11 -19.96
CA ILE A 115 -41.67 -11.33 -20.28
C ILE A 115 -40.77 -12.07 -21.29
N LYS A 116 -40.59 -13.38 -21.11
CA LYS A 116 -39.69 -14.16 -21.96
C LYS A 116 -40.29 -14.44 -23.34
N GLU A 117 -41.62 -14.48 -23.46
CA GLU A 117 -42.36 -14.65 -24.72
C GLU A 117 -43.15 -13.37 -25.10
N PRO A 118 -42.57 -12.44 -25.90
CA PRO A 118 -43.21 -11.16 -26.25
C PRO A 118 -44.62 -11.28 -26.86
N ALA A 119 -44.90 -12.38 -27.55
CA ALA A 119 -46.23 -12.66 -28.11
C ALA A 119 -47.32 -12.72 -27.04
N ARG A 120 -47.01 -13.05 -25.78
CA ARG A 120 -47.97 -12.98 -24.65
C ARG A 120 -48.35 -11.56 -24.22
N LEU A 121 -47.69 -10.53 -24.77
CA LEU A 121 -48.05 -9.11 -24.60
C LEU A 121 -48.63 -8.56 -25.91
N PHE A 122 -47.83 -8.58 -26.97
CA PHE A 122 -48.14 -7.93 -28.24
C PHE A 122 -49.12 -8.76 -29.10
N GLY A 123 -49.20 -10.07 -28.88
CA GLY A 123 -50.16 -11.00 -29.49
C GLY A 123 -51.51 -11.14 -28.77
N LEU A 124 -51.73 -10.50 -27.62
CA LEU A 124 -53.03 -10.58 -26.91
C LEU A 124 -54.18 -9.97 -27.71
N ARG A 125 -55.28 -10.71 -27.87
CA ARG A 125 -56.52 -10.25 -28.53
C ARG A 125 -57.80 -10.48 -27.69
N ALA A 126 -57.69 -11.11 -26.52
CA ALA A 126 -58.83 -11.47 -25.66
C ALA A 126 -59.53 -10.29 -24.93
N PHE A 127 -59.14 -9.04 -25.21
CA PHE A 127 -59.70 -7.88 -24.55
C PHE A 127 -61.14 -7.61 -25.01
N VAL A 128 -62.08 -7.67 -24.09
CA VAL A 128 -63.45 -7.13 -24.26
C VAL A 128 -63.43 -5.59 -24.40
N GLN A 129 -64.44 -5.02 -25.07
CA GLN A 129 -64.57 -3.57 -25.36
C GLN A 129 -65.84 -2.92 -24.78
N GLU A 130 -66.73 -3.71 -24.18
CA GLU A 130 -68.00 -3.28 -23.59
C GLU A 130 -68.39 -4.22 -22.44
N HIS A 131 -69.42 -3.88 -21.66
CA HIS A 131 -69.94 -4.76 -20.61
C HIS A 131 -71.43 -4.49 -20.36
N GLU A 132 -72.28 -5.48 -20.63
CA GLU A 132 -73.70 -5.37 -20.30
C GLU A 132 -73.91 -5.27 -18.79
N HIS A 133 -74.85 -4.41 -18.38
CA HIS A 133 -75.22 -4.28 -16.97
C HIS A 133 -76.00 -5.51 -16.44
N SER A 134 -76.46 -6.39 -17.33
CA SER A 134 -77.10 -7.68 -17.06
C SER A 134 -76.14 -8.70 -16.41
N THR A 135 -74.86 -8.68 -16.81
CA THR A 135 -73.82 -9.66 -16.45
C THR A 135 -73.28 -9.50 -15.02
N GLY A 136 -73.72 -8.49 -14.28
CA GLY A 136 -73.28 -8.23 -12.90
C GLY A 136 -71.93 -7.49 -12.80
N LYS A 137 -71.34 -7.50 -11.59
CA LYS A 137 -70.10 -6.76 -11.25
C LYS A 137 -68.90 -7.66 -10.91
N GLU A 138 -69.07 -8.98 -10.98
CA GLU A 138 -68.00 -9.97 -10.72
C GLU A 138 -67.48 -10.54 -12.05
N LEU A 139 -66.17 -10.62 -12.19
CA LEU A 139 -65.50 -11.19 -13.36
C LEU A 139 -64.81 -12.51 -13.01
N PRO A 140 -64.83 -13.51 -13.90
CA PRO A 140 -64.10 -14.76 -13.68
C PRO A 140 -62.61 -14.50 -13.54
N VAL A 141 -61.91 -15.44 -12.90
CA VAL A 141 -60.44 -15.47 -12.87
C VAL A 141 -59.92 -16.32 -14.03
N ILE A 142 -58.77 -15.98 -14.59
CA ILE A 142 -58.24 -16.60 -15.81
C ILE A 142 -57.03 -17.49 -15.50
N SER A 143 -57.00 -18.70 -16.04
CA SER A 143 -55.82 -19.58 -15.98
C SER A 143 -54.75 -19.13 -16.97
N GLU A 144 -55.08 -19.00 -18.25
CA GLU A 144 -54.19 -18.53 -19.30
C GLU A 144 -54.89 -17.56 -20.26
N LEU A 145 -54.14 -16.59 -20.78
CA LEU A 145 -54.62 -15.64 -21.78
C LEU A 145 -54.25 -16.14 -23.18
N PRO A 146 -55.21 -16.29 -24.12
CA PRO A 146 -54.89 -16.70 -25.49
C PRO A 146 -54.24 -15.53 -26.25
N PHE A 147 -53.18 -15.85 -26.97
CA PHE A 147 -52.38 -14.91 -27.75
C PHE A 147 -52.08 -15.47 -29.14
N GLN A 148 -51.78 -14.59 -30.08
CA GLN A 148 -51.34 -14.95 -31.43
C GLN A 148 -49.83 -14.71 -31.54
N ALA A 149 -49.09 -15.67 -32.09
CA ALA A 149 -47.68 -15.49 -32.40
C ALA A 149 -47.53 -14.47 -33.56
N GLU A 150 -46.57 -13.55 -33.44
CA GLU A 150 -46.27 -12.57 -34.50
C GLU A 150 -45.62 -13.28 -35.70
N THR A 151 -46.12 -13.00 -36.90
CA THR A 151 -45.74 -13.69 -38.15
C THR A 151 -44.77 -12.89 -39.03
N THR A 152 -44.38 -11.67 -38.63
CA THR A 152 -43.45 -10.81 -39.36
C THR A 152 -42.04 -11.42 -39.39
N ARG A 153 -41.73 -12.16 -40.46
CA ARG A 153 -40.42 -12.82 -40.70
C ARG A 153 -39.32 -11.90 -41.24
N ASP A 154 -39.67 -10.68 -41.63
CA ASP A 154 -38.74 -9.66 -42.14
C ASP A 154 -39.04 -8.34 -41.41
N ARG A 155 -38.45 -8.21 -40.22
CA ARG A 155 -38.60 -7.07 -39.32
C ARG A 155 -37.84 -5.86 -39.86
N LYS A 156 -36.69 -6.07 -40.51
CA LYS A 156 -35.89 -4.99 -41.11
C LYS A 156 -36.63 -4.30 -42.26
N GLN A 157 -37.26 -5.07 -43.16
CA GLN A 157 -38.12 -4.51 -44.21
C GLN A 157 -39.36 -3.82 -43.64
N TRP A 158 -39.96 -4.34 -42.56
CA TRP A 158 -41.09 -3.68 -41.92
C TRP A 158 -40.70 -2.35 -41.27
N LEU A 159 -39.59 -2.28 -40.54
CA LEU A 159 -39.06 -1.03 -39.97
C LEU A 159 -38.78 0.01 -41.07
N SER A 160 -38.16 -0.41 -42.17
CA SER A 160 -37.89 0.47 -43.32
C SER A 160 -39.16 1.07 -43.94
N ARG A 161 -40.29 0.34 -43.94
CA ARG A 161 -41.58 0.87 -44.43
C ARG A 161 -42.17 1.97 -43.55
N ILE A 162 -41.91 1.94 -42.24
CA ILE A 162 -42.35 2.99 -41.29
C ILE A 162 -41.26 4.07 -41.04
N GLY A 163 -40.29 4.18 -41.96
CA GLY A 163 -39.25 5.21 -41.91
C GLY A 163 -38.15 4.98 -40.86
N ILE A 164 -38.02 3.77 -40.31
CA ILE A 164 -36.98 3.41 -39.35
C ILE A 164 -35.87 2.62 -40.06
N ASP A 165 -34.72 3.26 -40.22
CA ASP A 165 -33.49 2.62 -40.68
C ASP A 165 -32.66 2.04 -39.50
N GLU A 166 -31.48 1.50 -39.81
CA GLU A 166 -30.53 0.98 -38.82
C GLU A 166 -30.14 2.03 -37.77
N ARG A 167 -29.94 3.29 -38.19
CA ARG A 167 -29.53 4.39 -37.31
C ARG A 167 -30.64 4.73 -36.33
N ILE A 168 -31.85 4.95 -36.83
CA ILE A 168 -33.03 5.28 -36.03
C ILE A 168 -33.41 4.11 -35.11
N PHE A 169 -33.28 2.86 -35.57
CA PHE A 169 -33.48 1.67 -34.74
C PHE A 169 -32.51 1.63 -33.55
N LYS A 170 -31.19 1.76 -33.80
CA LYS A 170 -30.18 1.74 -32.73
C LYS A 170 -30.34 2.91 -31.78
N GLN A 171 -30.67 4.10 -32.30
CA GLN A 171 -30.96 5.30 -31.51
C GLN A 171 -32.19 5.13 -30.61
N LEU A 172 -33.27 4.54 -31.11
CA LEU A 172 -34.46 4.19 -30.33
C LEU A 172 -34.13 3.16 -29.24
N LEU A 173 -33.46 2.05 -29.59
CA LEU A 173 -33.10 1.00 -28.62
C LEU A 173 -32.17 1.54 -27.52
N TYR A 174 -31.21 2.40 -27.87
CA TYR A 174 -30.37 3.14 -26.92
C TYR A 174 -31.20 3.99 -25.93
N ALA A 175 -32.15 4.79 -26.45
CA ALA A 175 -33.01 5.63 -25.61
C ALA A 175 -33.91 4.79 -24.70
N VAL A 176 -34.46 3.69 -25.21
CA VAL A 176 -35.27 2.73 -24.44
C VAL A 176 -34.46 2.11 -23.30
N MET A 177 -33.28 1.54 -23.59
CA MET A 177 -32.43 0.91 -22.57
C MET A 177 -31.92 1.93 -21.53
N THR A 178 -31.62 3.17 -21.96
CA THR A 178 -31.19 4.26 -21.05
C THR A 178 -32.34 4.85 -20.24
N SER A 179 -33.59 4.78 -20.71
CA SER A 179 -34.77 5.20 -19.95
C SER A 179 -35.03 4.32 -18.71
N LEU A 180 -34.53 3.08 -18.69
CA LEU A 180 -34.69 2.14 -17.58
C LEU A 180 -33.76 2.43 -16.39
N SER A 181 -32.56 2.95 -16.66
CA SER A 181 -31.58 3.34 -15.63
C SER A 181 -31.62 4.84 -15.27
N THR A 182 -32.46 5.63 -15.94
CA THR A 182 -32.62 7.06 -15.69
C THR A 182 -34.07 7.40 -15.33
N LYS A 183 -34.35 8.70 -15.10
CA LYS A 183 -35.74 9.18 -14.90
C LYS A 183 -36.39 9.67 -16.21
N ARG A 184 -35.65 9.63 -17.33
CA ARG A 184 -36.07 10.14 -18.64
C ARG A 184 -37.11 9.20 -19.28
N LYS A 185 -38.03 9.76 -20.05
CA LYS A 185 -39.00 9.02 -20.88
C LYS A 185 -38.60 9.05 -22.35
N VAL A 186 -39.25 8.22 -23.15
CA VAL A 186 -39.14 8.20 -24.61
C VAL A 186 -40.54 8.46 -25.18
N TYR A 187 -40.72 9.61 -25.84
CA TYR A 187 -41.96 9.93 -26.57
C TYR A 187 -41.75 9.68 -28.06
N ILE A 188 -42.64 8.91 -28.67
CA ILE A 188 -42.54 8.50 -30.09
C ILE A 188 -43.78 8.96 -30.85
N SER A 189 -43.58 9.70 -31.93
CA SER A 189 -44.62 10.13 -32.89
C SER A 189 -44.27 9.50 -34.24
N LEU A 190 -45.06 8.49 -34.64
CA LEU A 190 -44.87 7.73 -35.88
C LEU A 190 -45.42 8.49 -37.08
N ASP A 191 -44.80 8.32 -38.24
CA ASP A 191 -45.36 8.79 -39.50
C ASP A 191 -46.29 7.71 -40.10
N GLY A 192 -47.59 8.02 -40.19
CA GLY A 192 -48.61 7.06 -40.63
C GLY A 192 -50.04 7.58 -40.42
N GLU A 193 -51.02 6.74 -40.73
CA GLU A 193 -52.44 7.03 -40.49
C GLU A 193 -52.86 6.70 -39.05
N ILE A 194 -53.75 7.50 -38.48
CA ILE A 194 -54.13 7.42 -37.06
C ILE A 194 -54.77 6.07 -36.69
N GLY A 195 -55.53 5.45 -37.60
CA GLY A 195 -56.09 4.10 -37.38
C GLY A 195 -55.04 2.99 -37.38
N ALA A 196 -53.93 3.16 -38.11
CA ALA A 196 -52.81 2.22 -38.11
C ALA A 196 -51.87 2.44 -36.91
N ALA A 197 -51.75 3.68 -36.42
CA ALA A 197 -50.76 4.09 -35.43
C ALA A 197 -50.66 3.20 -34.17
N ALA A 198 -51.78 2.69 -33.64
CA ALA A 198 -51.76 1.77 -32.51
C ALA A 198 -51.19 0.38 -32.88
N ALA A 199 -51.48 -0.13 -34.08
CA ALA A 199 -50.94 -1.40 -34.56
C ALA A 199 -49.44 -1.28 -34.83
N ASP A 200 -49.01 -0.20 -35.48
CA ASP A 200 -47.59 0.06 -35.76
C ASP A 200 -46.80 0.30 -34.47
N ALA A 201 -47.33 1.10 -33.52
CA ALA A 201 -46.73 1.27 -32.20
C ALA A 201 -46.58 -0.06 -31.45
N ARG A 202 -47.61 -0.92 -31.52
CA ARG A 202 -47.63 -2.24 -30.88
C ARG A 202 -46.60 -3.19 -31.50
N GLN A 203 -46.50 -3.23 -32.83
CA GLN A 203 -45.52 -4.08 -33.52
C GLN A 203 -44.07 -3.56 -33.35
N LEU A 204 -43.86 -2.24 -33.37
CA LEU A 204 -42.56 -1.63 -33.10
C LEU A 204 -42.09 -1.94 -31.67
N LEU A 205 -42.99 -1.87 -30.68
CA LEU A 205 -42.69 -2.31 -29.32
C LEU A 205 -42.43 -3.81 -29.22
N GLY A 206 -43.16 -4.67 -29.95
CA GLY A 206 -42.87 -6.11 -30.01
C GLY A 206 -41.46 -6.42 -30.51
N ILE A 207 -40.99 -5.67 -31.52
CA ILE A 207 -39.62 -5.74 -32.04
C ILE A 207 -38.60 -5.24 -31.00
N PHE A 208 -38.76 -4.03 -30.44
CA PHE A 208 -37.81 -3.52 -29.43
C PHE A 208 -37.78 -4.37 -28.15
N TYR A 209 -38.93 -4.85 -27.68
CA TYR A 209 -39.03 -5.71 -26.50
C TYR A 209 -38.36 -7.06 -26.73
N SER A 210 -38.44 -7.61 -27.96
CA SER A 210 -37.64 -8.78 -28.37
C SER A 210 -36.13 -8.52 -28.31
N CYS A 211 -35.70 -7.26 -28.41
CA CYS A 211 -34.29 -6.83 -28.34
C CYS A 211 -33.87 -6.35 -26.93
N LEU A 212 -34.75 -6.33 -25.94
CA LEU A 212 -34.38 -6.03 -24.56
C LEU A 212 -33.94 -7.31 -23.83
N PRO A 213 -32.85 -7.27 -23.03
CA PRO A 213 -32.50 -8.33 -22.09
C PRO A 213 -33.64 -8.59 -21.08
N TYR A 214 -33.79 -9.85 -20.63
CA TYR A 214 -34.92 -10.26 -19.78
C TYR A 214 -35.08 -9.42 -18.50
N GLU A 215 -33.98 -9.03 -17.86
CA GLU A 215 -34.05 -8.19 -16.66
C GLU A 215 -34.54 -6.76 -16.99
N MET A 216 -34.03 -6.14 -18.05
CA MET A 216 -34.55 -4.85 -18.53
C MET A 216 -36.07 -4.93 -18.84
N ARG A 217 -36.54 -6.04 -19.41
CA ARG A 217 -37.98 -6.27 -19.65
C ARG A 217 -38.84 -6.36 -18.38
N ARG A 218 -38.27 -6.69 -17.20
CA ARG A 218 -39.00 -6.76 -15.90
C ARG A 218 -39.35 -5.40 -15.31
N HIS A 219 -38.66 -4.35 -15.73
CA HIS A 219 -38.92 -2.97 -15.30
C HIS A 219 -39.48 -2.11 -16.43
N PHE A 220 -39.36 -2.56 -17.68
CA PHE A 220 -39.95 -1.89 -18.83
C PHE A 220 -41.48 -1.80 -18.74
N GLY A 221 -42.00 -0.66 -19.20
CA GLY A 221 -43.43 -0.37 -19.27
C GLY A 221 -43.71 0.64 -20.36
N PHE A 222 -44.85 0.53 -21.01
CA PHE A 222 -45.15 1.25 -22.24
C PHE A 222 -46.63 1.62 -22.39
N LEU A 223 -46.90 2.59 -23.26
CA LEU A 223 -48.25 2.96 -23.71
C LEU A 223 -48.24 3.16 -25.25
N THR A 224 -49.07 2.42 -25.99
CA THR A 224 -49.13 2.45 -27.47
C THR A 224 -49.89 3.64 -28.05
N TYR A 225 -50.63 4.40 -27.26
CA TYR A 225 -51.29 5.62 -27.70
C TYR A 225 -51.61 6.58 -26.53
N SER A 226 -51.39 7.87 -26.76
CA SER A 226 -51.78 9.01 -25.92
C SER A 226 -52.01 10.22 -26.83
N HIS A 227 -52.92 11.13 -26.48
CA HIS A 227 -53.16 12.33 -27.30
C HIS A 227 -52.01 13.37 -27.18
N GLU A 228 -51.22 13.30 -26.10
CA GLU A 228 -50.05 14.16 -25.87
C GLU A 228 -48.99 13.49 -24.96
N PRO A 229 -47.74 14.01 -24.89
CA PRO A 229 -46.71 13.52 -23.98
C PRO A 229 -47.09 13.69 -22.51
N GLN A 230 -47.18 12.58 -21.76
CA GLN A 230 -47.53 12.59 -20.34
C GLN A 230 -46.52 11.76 -19.51
N SER A 231 -45.94 12.36 -18.47
CA SER A 231 -45.01 11.65 -17.59
C SER A 231 -45.76 10.75 -16.59
N LYS A 232 -46.03 9.50 -17.00
CA LYS A 232 -46.70 8.48 -16.16
C LYS A 232 -45.68 7.62 -15.42
N LYS A 233 -45.97 7.31 -14.14
CA LYS A 233 -45.17 6.39 -13.32
C LYS A 233 -45.15 4.99 -13.97
N HIS A 234 -44.06 4.25 -13.83
CA HIS A 234 -43.81 2.91 -14.42
C HIS A 234 -43.81 2.82 -15.97
N ILE A 235 -44.30 3.82 -16.69
CA ILE A 235 -44.19 3.93 -18.16
C ILE A 235 -42.82 4.53 -18.51
N HIS A 236 -42.17 3.97 -19.52
CA HIS A 236 -40.85 4.38 -20.02
C HIS A 236 -40.95 4.87 -21.46
N VAL A 237 -41.69 4.17 -22.31
CA VAL A 237 -42.01 4.55 -23.69
C VAL A 237 -43.48 4.93 -23.81
N MET A 238 -43.78 6.03 -24.50
CA MET A 238 -45.14 6.46 -24.80
C MET A 238 -45.24 6.92 -26.25
N PHE A 239 -46.16 6.30 -26.99
CA PHE A 239 -46.53 6.74 -28.33
C PHE A 239 -47.59 7.84 -28.23
N VAL A 240 -47.48 8.86 -29.07
CA VAL A 240 -48.31 10.08 -29.01
C VAL A 240 -48.85 10.48 -30.39
N GLU A 241 -49.99 11.18 -30.44
CA GLU A 241 -50.60 11.67 -31.68
C GLU A 241 -49.63 12.54 -32.51
N LYS A 242 -49.58 12.32 -33.83
CA LYS A 242 -48.75 13.09 -34.76
C LYS A 242 -48.98 14.59 -34.60
N GLY A 243 -47.92 15.34 -34.29
CA GLY A 243 -47.98 16.78 -34.06
C GLY A 243 -48.34 17.22 -32.63
N SER A 244 -48.55 16.30 -31.69
CA SER A 244 -48.77 16.65 -30.27
C SER A 244 -47.51 17.19 -29.57
N ILE A 245 -46.31 16.92 -30.10
CA ILE A 245 -45.02 17.23 -29.48
C ILE A 245 -44.63 18.69 -29.73
N ARG A 246 -45.18 19.57 -28.88
CA ARG A 246 -44.91 21.02 -28.88
C ARG A 246 -43.49 21.34 -28.39
N ALA A 247 -42.94 22.45 -28.88
CA ALA A 247 -41.68 22.99 -28.36
C ALA A 247 -41.93 23.89 -27.13
N GLY A 248 -40.99 23.93 -26.18
CA GLY A 248 -41.08 24.78 -24.98
C GLY A 248 -42.04 24.30 -23.89
N THR A 249 -42.54 23.06 -23.96
CA THR A 249 -43.26 22.43 -22.86
C THR A 249 -42.27 21.72 -21.92
N GLY A 250 -42.14 22.20 -20.68
CA GLY A 250 -41.16 21.70 -19.70
C GLY A 250 -41.21 20.19 -19.38
N ILE A 251 -42.31 19.50 -19.69
CA ILE A 251 -42.42 18.02 -19.62
C ILE A 251 -41.45 17.35 -20.60
N THR A 252 -41.31 17.92 -21.80
CA THR A 252 -40.56 17.33 -22.92
C THR A 252 -39.10 17.83 -23.01
N GLU A 253 -38.67 18.77 -22.16
CA GLU A 253 -37.33 19.41 -22.24
C GLU A 253 -36.16 18.55 -21.73
N LYS A 254 -36.44 17.39 -21.12
CA LYS A 254 -35.42 16.46 -20.58
C LYS A 254 -35.67 15.00 -20.93
N ASP A 255 -36.69 14.72 -21.75
CA ASP A 255 -37.09 13.37 -22.18
C ASP A 255 -36.69 13.15 -23.64
N TYR A 256 -36.38 11.91 -24.02
CA TYR A 256 -36.03 11.56 -25.39
C TYR A 256 -37.26 11.71 -26.30
N ILE A 257 -37.07 12.39 -27.44
CA ILE A 257 -38.14 12.64 -28.42
C ILE A 257 -37.75 12.01 -29.75
N PHE A 258 -38.63 11.19 -30.30
CA PHE A 258 -38.56 10.63 -31.64
C PHE A 258 -39.83 11.00 -32.40
N ASP A 259 -39.85 12.23 -32.92
CA ASP A 259 -40.93 12.75 -33.74
C ASP A 259 -40.65 12.44 -35.22
N LEU A 260 -40.77 11.16 -35.56
CA LEU A 260 -40.45 10.62 -36.89
C LEU A 260 -41.36 11.23 -37.97
N ALA A 261 -42.60 11.54 -37.59
CA ALA A 261 -43.56 12.31 -38.39
C ALA A 261 -43.11 13.75 -38.75
N GLN A 262 -42.06 14.26 -38.11
CA GLN A 262 -41.36 15.52 -38.44
C GLN A 262 -39.86 15.30 -38.71
N GLN A 263 -39.42 14.04 -38.87
CA GLN A 263 -38.02 13.62 -39.00
C GLN A 263 -37.09 14.19 -37.91
N ARG A 264 -37.63 14.36 -36.69
CA ARG A 264 -37.04 15.15 -35.60
C ARG A 264 -36.74 14.29 -34.37
N ILE A 265 -35.46 14.02 -34.13
CA ILE A 265 -34.96 13.34 -32.92
C ILE A 265 -34.28 14.39 -32.03
N LEU A 266 -34.66 14.48 -30.74
CA LEU A 266 -34.14 15.49 -29.82
C LEU A 266 -33.61 14.90 -28.51
N GLN A 267 -32.62 15.59 -27.94
CA GLN A 267 -32.01 15.31 -26.63
C GLN A 267 -31.42 13.90 -26.50
N LEU A 268 -31.08 13.28 -27.63
CA LEU A 268 -30.45 11.98 -27.67
C LEU A 268 -28.92 12.16 -27.63
N ASP A 269 -28.31 11.73 -26.53
CA ASP A 269 -26.86 11.78 -26.30
C ASP A 269 -26.13 10.66 -27.07
N TRP A 270 -26.38 10.60 -28.39
CA TRP A 270 -25.86 9.58 -29.30
C TRP A 270 -24.45 9.94 -29.79
N GLN A 271 -23.52 8.99 -29.67
CA GLN A 271 -22.19 9.07 -30.25
C GLN A 271 -22.15 8.19 -31.50
N GLU A 272 -21.54 8.65 -32.59
CA GLU A 272 -21.37 7.82 -33.78
C GLU A 272 -20.14 6.91 -33.62
N GLY A 273 -20.32 5.61 -33.86
CA GLY A 273 -19.31 4.58 -33.67
C GLY A 273 -19.92 3.18 -33.63
N ALA A 274 -19.11 2.17 -33.32
CA ALA A 274 -19.60 0.81 -33.07
C ALA A 274 -20.22 0.72 -31.66
N HIS A 275 -21.36 0.05 -31.55
CA HIS A 275 -22.12 -0.14 -30.31
C HIS A 275 -22.39 -1.62 -30.11
N ALA A 276 -21.49 -2.30 -29.40
CA ALA A 276 -21.41 -3.76 -29.29
C ALA A 276 -22.77 -4.48 -29.28
N TYR A 277 -23.66 -4.12 -28.34
CA TYR A 277 -24.98 -4.75 -28.24
C TYR A 277 -26.01 -4.25 -29.27
N LEU A 278 -26.00 -2.97 -29.65
CA LEU A 278 -26.97 -2.42 -30.61
C LEU A 278 -26.69 -2.90 -32.04
N ASP A 279 -25.43 -3.11 -32.37
CA ASP A 279 -24.99 -3.73 -33.62
C ASP A 279 -25.45 -5.19 -33.68
N PHE A 280 -25.19 -5.97 -32.61
CA PHE A 280 -25.64 -7.36 -32.46
C PHE A 280 -27.17 -7.51 -32.50
N ALA A 281 -27.90 -6.62 -31.82
CA ALA A 281 -29.36 -6.63 -31.80
C ALA A 281 -29.98 -6.27 -33.16
N TRP A 282 -29.32 -5.43 -33.96
CA TRP A 282 -29.71 -5.16 -35.34
C TRP A 282 -29.34 -6.30 -36.29
N GLU A 283 -28.16 -6.92 -36.13
CA GLU A 283 -27.74 -8.08 -36.92
C GLU A 283 -28.77 -9.21 -36.79
N HIS A 284 -29.08 -9.61 -35.56
CA HIS A 284 -29.96 -10.74 -35.23
C HIS A 284 -31.44 -10.37 -35.01
N LEU A 285 -31.89 -9.24 -35.55
CA LEU A 285 -33.28 -8.77 -35.39
C LEU A 285 -34.32 -9.82 -35.82
N ASP A 286 -34.01 -10.57 -36.88
CA ASP A 286 -34.83 -11.63 -37.47
C ASP A 286 -34.47 -13.04 -36.96
N GLU A 287 -33.59 -13.14 -35.97
CA GLU A 287 -33.14 -14.39 -35.34
C GLU A 287 -33.46 -14.42 -33.83
N PRO A 288 -34.74 -14.53 -33.41
CA PRO A 288 -35.14 -14.48 -32.00
C PRO A 288 -34.43 -15.48 -31.08
N ARG A 289 -33.91 -16.59 -31.63
CA ARG A 289 -33.14 -17.58 -30.87
C ARG A 289 -31.77 -17.04 -30.43
N VAL A 290 -31.04 -16.37 -31.33
CA VAL A 290 -29.71 -15.82 -31.02
C VAL A 290 -29.81 -14.71 -29.96
N LEU A 291 -30.88 -13.89 -30.04
CA LEU A 291 -31.20 -12.90 -29.01
C LEU A 291 -31.58 -13.57 -27.68
N ALA A 292 -32.43 -14.60 -27.69
CA ALA A 292 -32.85 -15.32 -26.47
C ALA A 292 -31.69 -16.07 -25.79
N ASP A 293 -30.77 -16.65 -26.56
CA ASP A 293 -29.56 -17.32 -26.06
C ASP A 293 -28.62 -16.30 -25.39
N PHE A 294 -28.45 -15.11 -25.98
CA PHE A 294 -27.71 -14.00 -25.35
C PHE A 294 -28.40 -13.49 -24.08
N HIS A 295 -29.73 -13.31 -24.10
CA HIS A 295 -30.47 -12.86 -22.90
C HIS A 295 -30.40 -13.88 -21.77
N THR A 296 -30.30 -15.18 -22.09
CA THR A 296 -30.10 -16.25 -21.10
C THR A 296 -28.67 -16.23 -20.55
N PHE A 297 -27.65 -16.07 -21.40
CA PHE A 297 -26.26 -15.84 -20.98
C PHE A 297 -26.13 -14.64 -20.01
N CYS A 298 -26.82 -13.54 -20.29
CA CYS A 298 -26.84 -12.39 -19.38
C CYS A 298 -27.48 -12.69 -18.03
N GLU A 299 -28.55 -13.49 -17.96
CA GLU A 299 -29.14 -13.86 -16.67
C GLU A 299 -28.22 -14.75 -15.84
N GLU A 300 -27.58 -15.75 -16.46
CA GLU A 300 -26.64 -16.65 -15.78
C GLU A 300 -25.41 -15.91 -15.25
N VAL A 301 -24.83 -14.98 -16.04
CA VAL A 301 -23.61 -14.24 -15.66
C VAL A 301 -23.90 -13.11 -14.66
N LEU A 302 -25.14 -12.62 -14.58
CA LEU A 302 -25.55 -11.54 -13.67
C LEU A 302 -26.29 -12.05 -12.43
N GLU A 303 -26.29 -13.36 -12.17
CA GLU A 303 -26.94 -13.97 -11.00
C GLU A 303 -26.33 -13.41 -9.69
N GLY A 304 -27.17 -12.82 -8.83
CA GLY A 304 -26.78 -12.09 -7.61
C GLY A 304 -26.47 -10.60 -7.77
N ALA A 305 -26.48 -10.04 -8.99
CA ALA A 305 -26.12 -8.64 -9.23
C ALA A 305 -27.18 -7.61 -8.76
N ASP A 306 -26.73 -6.40 -8.42
CA ASP A 306 -27.59 -5.27 -8.05
C ASP A 306 -28.39 -4.69 -9.25
N THR A 307 -29.60 -4.20 -8.98
CA THR A 307 -30.52 -3.66 -10.00
C THR A 307 -29.94 -2.44 -10.74
N SER A 308 -29.09 -1.61 -10.12
CA SER A 308 -28.45 -0.46 -10.80
C SER A 308 -27.32 -0.86 -11.77
N PHE A 309 -26.81 -2.08 -11.64
CA PHE A 309 -25.89 -2.70 -12.58
C PHE A 309 -26.64 -3.45 -13.69
N LEU A 310 -27.69 -4.19 -13.33
CA LEU A 310 -28.59 -4.91 -14.23
C LEU A 310 -29.32 -4.01 -15.25
N LEU A 311 -29.64 -2.76 -14.89
CA LEU A 311 -30.36 -1.81 -15.77
C LEU A 311 -29.45 -0.88 -16.58
N ARG A 312 -28.13 -1.06 -16.53
CA ARG A 312 -27.16 -0.21 -17.23
C ARG A 312 -26.87 -0.75 -18.63
N LEU A 313 -26.90 0.12 -19.65
CA LEU A 313 -26.64 -0.25 -21.05
C LEU A 313 -25.22 -0.83 -21.25
N ALA A 314 -24.21 -0.25 -20.60
CA ALA A 314 -22.81 -0.68 -20.70
C ALA A 314 -22.60 -2.16 -20.32
N THR A 315 -23.32 -2.66 -19.30
CA THR A 315 -23.31 -4.07 -18.88
C THR A 315 -23.57 -5.01 -20.05
N TYR A 316 -24.53 -4.67 -20.92
CA TYR A 316 -24.86 -5.49 -22.09
C TYR A 316 -23.89 -5.31 -23.26
N TYR A 317 -23.19 -4.16 -23.36
CA TYR A 317 -22.10 -3.99 -24.33
C TYR A 317 -20.90 -4.87 -23.94
N GLU A 318 -20.55 -4.87 -22.66
CA GLU A 318 -19.48 -5.68 -22.06
C GLU A 318 -19.77 -7.18 -22.22
N LEU A 319 -20.98 -7.61 -21.82
CA LEU A 319 -21.40 -9.02 -21.95
C LEU A 319 -21.56 -9.48 -23.40
N CYS A 320 -21.94 -8.60 -24.34
CA CYS A 320 -22.00 -8.94 -25.77
C CYS A 320 -20.64 -9.38 -26.30
N ALA A 321 -19.56 -8.68 -25.91
CA ALA A 321 -18.21 -9.03 -26.34
C ALA A 321 -17.74 -10.38 -25.77
N LEU A 322 -18.13 -10.73 -24.54
CA LEU A 322 -17.85 -12.05 -23.97
C LEU A 322 -18.65 -13.17 -24.64
N TYR A 323 -19.94 -12.92 -24.93
CA TYR A 323 -20.82 -13.87 -25.61
C TYR A 323 -20.37 -14.18 -27.04
N GLU A 324 -19.93 -13.16 -27.79
CA GLU A 324 -19.42 -13.35 -29.15
C GLU A 324 -18.16 -14.24 -29.16
N VAL A 325 -17.26 -14.07 -28.19
CA VAL A 325 -16.12 -14.99 -27.99
C VAL A 325 -16.59 -16.41 -27.64
N GLU A 326 -17.62 -16.57 -26.79
CA GLU A 326 -18.23 -17.87 -26.51
C GLU A 326 -18.73 -18.57 -27.80
N LYS A 327 -19.29 -17.79 -28.74
CA LYS A 327 -19.76 -18.29 -30.05
C LYS A 327 -18.67 -18.32 -31.13
N GLY A 328 -17.41 -18.07 -30.78
CA GLY A 328 -16.27 -18.11 -31.70
C GLY A 328 -16.20 -16.94 -32.70
N ARG A 329 -16.93 -15.85 -32.47
CA ARG A 329 -16.83 -14.61 -33.25
C ARG A 329 -15.76 -13.71 -32.65
N LEU A 330 -14.58 -13.72 -33.26
CA LEU A 330 -13.38 -13.15 -32.63
C LEU A 330 -13.10 -11.69 -33.00
N GLU A 331 -13.78 -11.11 -33.99
CA GLU A 331 -13.44 -9.79 -34.56
C GLU A 331 -13.24 -8.68 -33.52
N ARG A 332 -14.13 -8.57 -32.52
CA ARG A 332 -14.03 -7.54 -31.46
C ARG A 332 -12.91 -7.84 -30.45
N TYR A 333 -12.65 -9.12 -30.20
CA TYR A 333 -11.53 -9.56 -29.38
C TYR A 333 -10.20 -9.33 -30.09
N GLU A 334 -10.10 -9.60 -31.40
CA GLU A 334 -8.91 -9.33 -32.20
C GLU A 334 -8.60 -7.82 -32.31
N GLN A 335 -9.64 -6.99 -32.39
CA GLN A 335 -9.52 -5.53 -32.36
C GLN A 335 -9.07 -4.97 -30.99
N ASN A 336 -9.49 -5.60 -29.88
CA ASN A 336 -9.13 -5.14 -28.53
C ASN A 336 -9.04 -6.30 -27.51
N PRO A 337 -7.96 -7.11 -27.53
CA PRO A 337 -7.83 -8.26 -26.62
C PRO A 337 -7.81 -7.82 -25.15
N ALA A 338 -7.09 -6.73 -24.87
CA ALA A 338 -6.95 -6.16 -23.53
C ALA A 338 -8.27 -5.71 -22.92
N GLY A 339 -9.16 -5.10 -23.72
CA GLY A 339 -10.50 -4.69 -23.29
C GLY A 339 -11.38 -5.87 -22.93
N VAL A 340 -11.38 -6.94 -23.74
CA VAL A 340 -12.16 -8.16 -23.46
C VAL A 340 -11.63 -8.88 -22.21
N TRP A 341 -10.32 -8.96 -22.03
CA TRP A 341 -9.71 -9.47 -20.79
C TRP A 341 -10.05 -8.61 -19.56
N GLN A 342 -10.02 -7.28 -19.68
CA GLN A 342 -10.43 -6.36 -18.60
C GLN A 342 -11.90 -6.55 -18.22
N VAL A 343 -12.78 -6.69 -19.23
CA VAL A 343 -14.20 -6.99 -19.01
C VAL A 343 -14.33 -8.30 -18.25
N LEU A 344 -13.78 -9.41 -18.73
CA LEU A 344 -13.85 -10.69 -18.00
C LEU A 344 -13.35 -10.58 -16.55
N GLN A 345 -12.23 -9.88 -16.34
CA GLN A 345 -11.65 -9.65 -15.02
C GLN A 345 -12.60 -8.89 -14.07
N GLN A 346 -13.31 -7.89 -14.57
CA GLN A 346 -14.30 -7.11 -13.81
C GLN A 346 -15.42 -8.00 -13.26
N TYR A 347 -15.99 -8.89 -14.07
CA TYR A 347 -17.06 -9.79 -13.64
C TYR A 347 -16.52 -10.91 -12.73
N LEU A 348 -15.37 -11.53 -13.04
CA LEU A 348 -14.75 -12.54 -12.16
C LEU A 348 -14.47 -12.02 -10.73
N GLY A 349 -14.13 -10.73 -10.62
CA GLY A 349 -13.83 -10.05 -9.36
C GLY A 349 -15.03 -9.48 -8.61
N GLN A 350 -16.23 -9.51 -9.18
CA GLN A 350 -17.41 -8.91 -8.56
C GLN A 350 -17.96 -9.85 -7.48
N PRO A 351 -17.89 -9.49 -6.17
CA PRO A 351 -18.18 -10.42 -5.08
C PRO A 351 -19.64 -10.85 -5.02
N ALA A 352 -20.56 -10.02 -5.54
CA ALA A 352 -21.99 -10.27 -5.57
C ALA A 352 -22.43 -11.25 -6.68
N LEU A 353 -21.55 -11.63 -7.62
CA LEU A 353 -21.92 -12.63 -8.63
C LEU A 353 -21.79 -14.03 -8.05
N GLU A 354 -22.92 -14.74 -8.01
CA GLU A 354 -23.06 -16.08 -7.43
C GLU A 354 -22.53 -17.16 -8.39
N ASN A 355 -22.89 -17.06 -9.68
CA ASN A 355 -22.46 -18.00 -10.71
C ASN A 355 -21.21 -17.48 -11.46
N ARG A 356 -20.08 -18.17 -11.28
CA ARG A 356 -18.80 -17.83 -11.95
C ARG A 356 -18.25 -18.96 -12.82
N ALA A 357 -18.94 -20.10 -12.93
CA ALA A 357 -18.45 -21.25 -13.69
C ALA A 357 -18.27 -20.89 -15.18
N ARG A 358 -19.27 -20.26 -15.78
CA ARG A 358 -19.28 -19.85 -17.19
C ARG A 358 -18.26 -18.74 -17.50
N LEU A 359 -17.98 -17.86 -16.52
CA LEU A 359 -16.88 -16.88 -16.60
C LEU A 359 -15.50 -17.56 -16.53
N GLY A 360 -15.35 -18.61 -15.71
CA GLY A 360 -14.15 -19.44 -15.68
C GLY A 360 -13.92 -20.15 -17.02
N GLU A 361 -14.96 -20.75 -17.62
CA GLU A 361 -14.88 -21.36 -18.94
C GLU A 361 -14.46 -20.35 -20.03
N LEU A 362 -15.02 -19.14 -20.00
CA LEU A 362 -14.61 -18.03 -20.88
C LEU A 362 -13.14 -17.61 -20.68
N ARG A 363 -12.62 -17.63 -19.45
CA ARG A 363 -11.20 -17.38 -19.17
C ARG A 363 -10.31 -18.40 -19.88
N GLU A 364 -10.68 -19.68 -19.82
CA GLU A 364 -9.92 -20.73 -20.50
C GLU A 364 -10.11 -20.70 -22.03
N VAL A 365 -11.26 -20.23 -22.55
CA VAL A 365 -11.44 -19.95 -23.99
C VAL A 365 -10.49 -18.84 -24.44
N LEU A 366 -10.52 -17.68 -23.79
CA LEU A 366 -9.62 -16.56 -24.12
C LEU A 366 -8.15 -16.96 -23.99
N PHE A 367 -7.78 -17.69 -22.93
CA PHE A 367 -6.41 -18.18 -22.75
C PHE A 367 -5.97 -19.14 -23.87
N ARG A 368 -6.85 -20.00 -24.38
CA ARG A 368 -6.56 -20.85 -25.55
C ARG A 368 -6.41 -20.04 -26.84
N LEU A 369 -7.25 -19.03 -27.08
CA LEU A 369 -7.18 -18.15 -28.25
C LEU A 369 -5.86 -17.36 -28.26
N GLU A 370 -5.56 -16.72 -27.13
CA GLU A 370 -4.26 -16.13 -26.81
C GLU A 370 -3.11 -17.09 -27.15
N ASN A 371 -3.12 -18.31 -26.61
CA ASN A 371 -2.03 -19.28 -26.77
C ASN A 371 -1.87 -19.80 -28.21
N ALA A 372 -2.97 -19.85 -28.97
CA ALA A 372 -2.95 -20.16 -30.39
C ALA A 372 -2.32 -19.02 -31.21
N ALA A 373 -2.79 -17.77 -31.02
CA ALA A 373 -2.32 -16.60 -31.76
C ALA A 373 -0.79 -16.37 -31.63
N ARG A 374 -0.21 -16.73 -30.48
CA ARG A 374 1.25 -16.68 -30.25
C ARG A 374 2.10 -17.50 -31.23
N LYS A 375 1.54 -18.47 -31.94
CA LYS A 375 2.23 -19.31 -32.95
C LYS A 375 2.46 -18.56 -34.26
N ASP A 376 1.46 -17.81 -34.72
CA ASP A 376 1.46 -17.17 -36.04
C ASP A 376 1.71 -15.65 -35.98
N GLN A 377 1.47 -15.01 -34.83
CA GLN A 377 1.62 -13.56 -34.63
C GLN A 377 2.86 -13.19 -33.78
N GLY A 378 3.03 -11.89 -33.50
CA GLY A 378 4.19 -11.31 -32.81
C GLY A 378 4.23 -11.53 -31.29
N LEU A 379 4.44 -10.44 -30.54
CA LEU A 379 4.31 -10.42 -29.08
C LEU A 379 2.96 -9.80 -28.70
N PRO A 380 2.27 -10.31 -27.66
CA PRO A 380 1.03 -9.71 -27.17
C PRO A 380 1.30 -8.33 -26.54
N ALA A 381 0.28 -7.48 -26.47
CA ALA A 381 0.39 -6.20 -25.78
C ALA A 381 0.57 -6.40 -24.26
N THR A 382 1.37 -5.54 -23.61
CA THR A 382 1.59 -5.59 -22.16
C THR A 382 0.29 -5.43 -21.37
N GLU A 383 -0.67 -4.63 -21.88
CA GLU A 383 -1.99 -4.48 -21.26
C GLU A 383 -2.75 -5.81 -21.24
N THR A 384 -2.77 -6.53 -22.36
CA THR A 384 -3.38 -7.87 -22.47
C THR A 384 -2.79 -8.83 -21.45
N ILE A 385 -1.47 -8.82 -21.28
CA ILE A 385 -0.80 -9.61 -20.22
C ILE A 385 -1.30 -9.19 -18.84
N ARG A 386 -1.31 -7.89 -18.50
CA ARG A 386 -1.77 -7.42 -17.18
C ARG A 386 -3.21 -7.85 -16.88
N GLN A 387 -4.13 -7.68 -17.82
CA GLN A 387 -5.54 -8.01 -17.60
C GLN A 387 -5.75 -9.54 -17.53
N MET A 388 -5.00 -10.33 -18.31
CA MET A 388 -4.93 -11.78 -18.17
C MET A 388 -4.38 -12.21 -16.80
N LEU A 389 -3.27 -11.62 -16.33
CA LEU A 389 -2.69 -11.92 -15.02
C LEU A 389 -3.70 -11.66 -13.89
N LYS A 390 -4.36 -10.50 -13.92
CA LYS A 390 -5.46 -10.20 -13.00
C LYS A 390 -6.55 -11.26 -13.09
N ALA A 391 -7.04 -11.63 -14.28
CA ALA A 391 -8.13 -12.61 -14.44
C ALA A 391 -7.80 -14.01 -13.87
N PHE A 392 -6.52 -14.42 -13.89
CA PHE A 392 -6.07 -15.66 -13.24
C PHE A 392 -5.76 -15.53 -11.74
N CYS A 393 -5.50 -14.33 -11.23
CA CYS A 393 -5.19 -14.08 -9.82
C CYS A 393 -6.31 -13.34 -9.04
N THR A 394 -7.50 -13.20 -9.64
CA THR A 394 -8.67 -12.49 -9.04
C THR A 394 -9.42 -13.37 -8.04
N ILE A 395 -9.39 -14.70 -8.19
CA ILE A 395 -10.07 -15.64 -7.30
C ILE A 395 -9.06 -16.19 -6.27
N PRO A 396 -9.23 -15.91 -4.96
CA PRO A 396 -8.32 -16.43 -3.93
C PRO A 396 -8.32 -17.97 -3.87
N ASN A 397 -7.15 -18.55 -3.59
CA ASN A 397 -6.90 -20.00 -3.50
C ASN A 397 -7.11 -20.80 -4.80
N GLU A 398 -7.37 -20.15 -5.95
CA GLU A 398 -7.42 -20.85 -7.23
C GLU A 398 -6.02 -21.32 -7.66
N ARG A 399 -5.93 -22.57 -8.15
CA ARG A 399 -4.64 -23.16 -8.54
C ARG A 399 -4.13 -22.55 -9.84
N ILE A 400 -3.03 -21.81 -9.75
CA ILE A 400 -2.31 -21.24 -10.89
C ILE A 400 -1.96 -22.35 -11.89
N SER A 401 -2.39 -22.20 -13.14
CA SER A 401 -2.17 -23.19 -14.20
C SER A 401 -0.70 -23.26 -14.63
N ALA A 402 -0.20 -24.49 -14.79
CA ALA A 402 1.12 -24.74 -15.40
C ALA A 402 1.18 -24.28 -16.86
N GLU A 403 0.04 -24.22 -17.56
CA GLU A 403 -0.02 -23.67 -18.93
C GLU A 403 0.20 -22.16 -18.93
N LEU A 404 -0.34 -21.43 -17.95
CA LEU A 404 -0.11 -19.98 -17.79
C LEU A 404 1.37 -19.69 -17.54
N VAL A 405 2.02 -20.45 -16.66
CA VAL A 405 3.47 -20.34 -16.43
C VAL A 405 4.26 -20.64 -17.71
N THR A 406 3.95 -21.74 -18.40
CA THR A 406 4.58 -22.12 -19.68
C THR A 406 4.40 -21.02 -20.74
N TYR A 407 3.21 -20.43 -20.84
CA TYR A 407 2.92 -19.27 -21.68
C TYR A 407 3.80 -18.09 -21.29
N LEU A 408 3.91 -17.74 -20.01
CA LEU A 408 4.68 -16.57 -19.56
C LEU A 408 6.19 -16.73 -19.86
N MET A 409 6.75 -17.92 -19.65
CA MET A 409 8.10 -18.26 -20.08
C MET A 409 8.28 -18.04 -21.59
N ASN A 410 7.34 -18.49 -22.41
CA ASN A 410 7.36 -18.31 -23.87
C ASN A 410 7.24 -16.84 -24.30
N VAL A 411 6.50 -15.98 -23.59
CA VAL A 411 6.52 -14.52 -23.83
C VAL A 411 7.92 -13.97 -23.62
N LEU A 412 8.49 -14.24 -22.44
CA LEU A 412 9.74 -13.63 -22.00
C LEU A 412 10.91 -14.07 -22.89
N LEU A 413 10.93 -15.35 -23.30
CA LEU A 413 11.90 -15.87 -24.28
C LEU A 413 11.75 -15.20 -25.65
N LYS A 414 10.53 -15.11 -26.19
CA LYS A 414 10.27 -14.42 -27.48
C LYS A 414 10.63 -12.93 -27.40
N GLY A 415 10.42 -12.30 -26.24
CA GLY A 415 10.82 -10.92 -25.93
C GLY A 415 12.34 -10.70 -25.89
N LYS A 416 13.08 -11.50 -25.11
CA LYS A 416 14.56 -11.44 -25.08
C LYS A 416 15.16 -11.78 -26.46
N ALA A 417 14.65 -12.80 -27.15
CA ALA A 417 15.11 -13.20 -28.48
C ALA A 417 14.90 -12.11 -29.56
N THR A 418 13.78 -11.39 -29.49
CA THR A 418 13.50 -10.22 -30.36
C THR A 418 14.08 -8.90 -29.81
N ARG A 419 14.90 -8.95 -28.75
CA ARG A 419 15.57 -7.82 -28.08
C ARG A 419 14.64 -6.72 -27.56
N GLN A 420 13.37 -7.04 -27.29
CA GLN A 420 12.39 -6.09 -26.77
C GLN A 420 12.50 -5.91 -25.25
N ASN A 421 13.68 -5.47 -24.78
CA ASN A 421 14.00 -5.39 -23.34
C ASN A 421 13.00 -4.55 -22.55
N ALA A 422 12.52 -3.44 -23.12
CA ALA A 422 11.52 -2.57 -22.47
C ALA A 422 10.13 -3.23 -22.32
N PHE A 423 9.77 -4.18 -23.19
CA PHE A 423 8.56 -4.98 -23.05
C PHE A 423 8.77 -6.06 -21.97
N VAL A 424 9.90 -6.78 -22.03
CA VAL A 424 10.28 -7.81 -21.05
C VAL A 424 10.32 -7.26 -19.63
N ALA A 425 10.96 -6.10 -19.42
CA ALA A 425 11.01 -5.42 -18.13
C ALA A 425 9.62 -5.09 -17.56
N LYS A 426 8.69 -4.61 -18.40
CA LYS A 426 7.30 -4.38 -17.99
C LYS A 426 6.59 -5.69 -17.62
N VAL A 427 6.77 -6.76 -18.38
CA VAL A 427 6.14 -8.06 -18.04
C VAL A 427 6.64 -8.58 -16.69
N TYR A 428 7.93 -8.46 -16.37
CA TYR A 428 8.43 -8.76 -15.02
C TYR A 428 7.88 -7.83 -13.94
N GLN A 429 7.68 -6.54 -14.25
CA GLN A 429 7.04 -5.60 -13.33
C GLN A 429 5.59 -6.02 -13.00
N GLU A 430 4.77 -6.35 -13.99
CA GLU A 430 3.40 -6.86 -13.76
C GLU A 430 3.43 -8.16 -12.93
N LEU A 431 4.32 -9.10 -13.27
CA LEU A 431 4.48 -10.37 -12.55
C LEU A 431 4.89 -10.18 -11.08
N SER A 432 5.72 -9.19 -10.78
CA SER A 432 6.17 -8.91 -9.41
C SER A 432 5.03 -8.49 -8.45
N GLY A 433 3.88 -8.06 -9.00
CA GLY A 433 2.64 -7.83 -8.24
C GLY A 433 1.92 -9.11 -7.78
N TYR A 434 2.35 -10.30 -8.23
CA TYR A 434 1.71 -11.59 -7.95
C TYR A 434 2.74 -12.61 -7.42
N PRO A 435 3.12 -12.56 -6.11
CA PRO A 435 4.25 -13.33 -5.58
C PRO A 435 4.16 -14.85 -5.79
N GLU A 436 2.97 -15.44 -5.67
CA GLU A 436 2.77 -16.88 -5.89
C GLU A 436 3.02 -17.30 -7.35
N LEU A 437 2.50 -16.51 -8.30
CA LEU A 437 2.69 -16.72 -9.74
C LEU A 437 4.15 -16.50 -10.13
N PHE A 438 4.76 -15.41 -9.67
CA PHE A 438 6.16 -15.10 -9.91
C PHE A 438 7.08 -16.18 -9.32
N GLY A 439 6.75 -16.71 -8.14
CA GLY A 439 7.45 -17.84 -7.54
C GLY A 439 7.27 -19.14 -8.31
N PHE A 440 6.06 -19.46 -8.77
CA PHE A 440 5.85 -20.65 -9.60
C PHE A 440 6.61 -20.53 -10.94
N LEU A 441 6.52 -19.38 -11.61
CA LEU A 441 7.30 -19.06 -12.80
C LEU A 441 8.81 -19.25 -12.57
N MET A 442 9.36 -18.69 -11.51
CA MET A 442 10.80 -18.78 -11.24
C MET A 442 11.25 -20.18 -10.84
N ARG A 443 10.45 -20.93 -10.07
CA ARG A 443 10.70 -22.35 -9.79
C ARG A 443 10.69 -23.20 -11.07
N SER A 444 9.78 -22.90 -12.01
CA SER A 444 9.77 -23.54 -13.34
C SER A 444 10.99 -23.15 -14.19
N VAL A 445 11.37 -21.87 -14.25
CA VAL A 445 12.56 -21.39 -14.96
C VAL A 445 13.83 -22.09 -14.44
N LEU A 446 14.02 -22.16 -13.12
CA LEU A 446 15.16 -22.80 -12.48
C LEU A 446 15.24 -24.32 -12.75
N GLY A 447 14.10 -24.97 -13.03
CA GLY A 447 14.07 -26.38 -13.43
C GLY A 447 14.60 -26.68 -14.84
N TYR A 448 14.62 -25.69 -15.75
CA TYR A 448 14.94 -25.90 -17.16
C TYR A 448 16.23 -25.16 -17.59
N LYS A 449 17.37 -25.83 -17.54
CA LYS A 449 18.72 -25.26 -17.83
C LYS A 449 18.81 -24.37 -19.08
N GLN A 450 18.03 -24.64 -20.13
CA GLN A 450 18.02 -23.86 -21.37
C GLN A 450 17.49 -22.43 -21.21
N VAL A 451 16.66 -22.17 -20.19
CA VAL A 451 15.97 -20.87 -20.00
C VAL A 451 16.42 -20.12 -18.74
N VAL A 452 17.15 -20.78 -17.83
CA VAL A 452 17.73 -20.16 -16.61
C VAL A 452 18.50 -18.89 -16.94
N LYS A 453 19.41 -18.93 -17.93
CA LYS A 453 20.20 -17.76 -18.30
C LYS A 453 19.35 -16.56 -18.78
N PRO A 454 18.56 -16.67 -19.87
CA PRO A 454 17.80 -15.54 -20.40
C PRO A 454 16.63 -15.07 -19.52
N LEU A 455 16.10 -15.92 -18.63
CA LEU A 455 14.91 -15.61 -17.82
C LEU A 455 15.17 -15.37 -16.32
N PHE A 456 16.31 -15.80 -15.80
CA PHE A 456 16.69 -15.62 -14.39
C PHE A 456 18.03 -14.91 -14.24
N GLU A 457 19.12 -15.38 -14.86
CA GLU A 457 20.46 -14.79 -14.69
C GLU A 457 20.53 -13.35 -15.25
N ASP A 458 20.09 -13.16 -16.51
CA ASP A 458 20.07 -11.84 -17.14
C ASP A 458 19.11 -10.87 -16.41
N TYR A 459 18.00 -11.37 -15.88
CA TYR A 459 17.01 -10.58 -15.13
C TYR A 459 17.51 -10.18 -13.74
N LEU A 460 18.13 -11.11 -13.00
CA LEU A 460 18.79 -10.83 -11.72
C LEU A 460 19.90 -9.79 -11.90
N LYS A 461 20.70 -9.90 -12.96
CA LYS A 461 21.74 -8.93 -13.29
C LYS A 461 21.17 -7.53 -13.56
N GLU A 462 20.08 -7.46 -14.32
CA GLU A 462 19.34 -6.22 -14.59
C GLU A 462 18.81 -5.59 -13.27
N ARG A 463 18.37 -6.39 -12.29
CA ARG A 463 17.94 -5.91 -10.95
C ARG A 463 19.10 -5.45 -10.07
N LEU A 464 20.12 -6.30 -9.85
CA LEU A 464 21.26 -6.00 -8.98
C LEU A 464 22.05 -4.75 -9.43
N ALA A 465 22.09 -4.48 -10.74
CA ALA A 465 22.67 -3.26 -11.29
C ALA A 465 21.96 -1.97 -10.86
N SER A 466 20.68 -2.04 -10.47
CA SER A 466 19.89 -0.89 -10.00
C SER A 466 20.05 -0.58 -8.51
N PHE A 467 20.66 -1.48 -7.74
CA PHE A 467 20.79 -1.32 -6.29
C PHE A 467 22.04 -0.53 -5.88
N SER A 468 21.85 0.37 -4.91
CA SER A 468 22.84 1.32 -4.42
C SER A 468 23.14 1.20 -2.92
N THR A 469 22.37 0.42 -2.15
CA THR A 469 22.59 0.20 -0.71
C THR A 469 22.57 -1.29 -0.34
N LEU A 470 23.33 -1.68 0.70
CA LEU A 470 23.38 -3.05 1.19
C LEU A 470 21.99 -3.61 1.53
N ALA A 471 21.14 -2.79 2.17
CA ALA A 471 19.79 -3.17 2.56
C ALA A 471 18.91 -3.62 1.36
N GLN A 472 19.07 -3.02 0.17
CA GLN A 472 18.36 -3.45 -1.04
C GLN A 472 18.79 -4.85 -1.49
N VAL A 473 20.09 -5.15 -1.41
CA VAL A 473 20.63 -6.47 -1.79
C VAL A 473 20.18 -7.55 -0.81
N LEU A 474 20.19 -7.27 0.49
CA LEU A 474 19.67 -8.17 1.53
C LEU A 474 18.16 -8.43 1.36
N GLN A 475 17.36 -7.38 1.08
CA GLN A 475 15.93 -7.53 0.79
C GLN A 475 15.66 -8.37 -0.47
N GLU A 476 16.47 -8.22 -1.52
CA GLU A 476 16.39 -9.06 -2.72
C GLU A 476 16.73 -10.53 -2.39
N ILE A 477 17.78 -10.79 -1.61
CA ILE A 477 18.14 -12.14 -1.15
C ILE A 477 16.97 -12.79 -0.38
N ASN A 478 16.31 -12.03 0.50
CA ASN A 478 15.10 -12.47 1.21
C ASN A 478 13.96 -12.83 0.25
N LEU A 479 13.70 -11.97 -0.73
CA LEU A 479 12.66 -12.19 -1.73
C LEU A 479 12.88 -13.52 -2.45
N TRP A 480 14.10 -13.80 -2.90
CA TRP A 480 14.42 -15.06 -3.57
C TRP A 480 14.36 -16.28 -2.64
N ALA A 481 14.79 -16.14 -1.39
CA ALA A 481 14.70 -17.20 -0.38
C ALA A 481 13.24 -17.62 -0.12
N GLN A 482 12.31 -16.66 -0.06
CA GLN A 482 10.88 -16.93 0.15
C GLN A 482 10.18 -17.42 -1.13
N VAL A 483 10.43 -16.76 -2.26
CA VAL A 483 9.66 -16.94 -3.51
C VAL A 483 10.14 -18.14 -4.33
N ALA A 484 11.45 -18.39 -4.37
CA ALA A 484 12.04 -19.50 -5.12
C ALA A 484 13.38 -19.95 -4.50
N PRO A 485 13.37 -20.70 -3.36
CA PRO A 485 14.58 -21.09 -2.61
C PRO A 485 15.70 -21.73 -3.43
N LEU A 486 15.38 -22.37 -4.56
CA LEU A 486 16.35 -22.94 -5.50
C LEU A 486 17.30 -21.89 -6.12
N ALA A 487 16.92 -20.60 -6.12
CA ALA A 487 17.74 -19.49 -6.58
C ALA A 487 19.03 -19.35 -5.76
N LEU A 488 18.96 -19.55 -4.43
CA LEU A 488 20.12 -19.46 -3.53
C LEU A 488 21.18 -20.55 -3.80
N ARG A 489 20.82 -21.61 -4.54
CA ARG A 489 21.73 -22.68 -4.98
C ARG A 489 22.20 -22.52 -6.43
N ASN A 490 21.89 -21.39 -7.09
CA ASN A 490 22.37 -21.10 -8.43
C ASN A 490 23.74 -20.39 -8.36
N PRO A 491 24.81 -20.91 -9.00
CA PRO A 491 26.14 -20.32 -8.91
C PRO A 491 26.25 -18.88 -9.43
N PHE A 492 25.44 -18.49 -10.42
CA PHE A 492 25.38 -17.11 -10.90
C PHE A 492 24.72 -16.19 -9.87
N PHE A 493 23.65 -16.64 -9.21
CA PHE A 493 23.01 -15.90 -8.10
C PHE A 493 24.03 -15.64 -6.99
N MET A 494 24.64 -16.70 -6.45
CA MET A 494 25.62 -16.63 -5.36
C MET A 494 26.79 -15.72 -5.70
N THR A 495 27.31 -15.80 -6.92
CA THR A 495 28.42 -14.94 -7.37
C THR A 495 27.98 -13.48 -7.50
N ALA A 496 26.86 -13.21 -8.18
CA ALA A 496 26.41 -11.85 -8.45
C ALA A 496 25.90 -11.11 -7.20
N THR A 497 25.25 -11.78 -6.26
CA THR A 497 24.84 -11.17 -4.99
C THR A 497 26.05 -10.90 -4.09
N ARG A 498 27.00 -11.84 -3.98
CA ARG A 498 28.27 -11.62 -3.26
C ARG A 498 29.06 -10.45 -3.84
N GLU A 499 29.30 -10.44 -5.16
CA GLU A 499 29.98 -9.33 -5.83
C GLU A 499 29.28 -7.99 -5.54
N LYS A 500 27.95 -7.95 -5.55
CA LYS A 500 27.17 -6.74 -5.26
C LYS A 500 27.25 -6.32 -3.78
N VAL A 501 27.21 -7.27 -2.84
CA VAL A 501 27.43 -6.97 -1.40
C VAL A 501 28.83 -6.39 -1.20
N LEU A 502 29.87 -7.01 -1.77
CA LEU A 502 31.26 -6.53 -1.63
C LEU A 502 31.49 -5.17 -2.32
N GLU A 503 30.87 -4.91 -3.48
CA GLU A 503 30.90 -3.60 -4.17
C GLU A 503 30.34 -2.48 -3.30
N LEU A 504 29.24 -2.73 -2.59
CA LEU A 504 28.58 -1.73 -1.75
C LEU A 504 29.23 -1.62 -0.37
N PHE A 505 29.58 -2.75 0.27
CA PHE A 505 30.33 -2.79 1.52
C PHE A 505 31.66 -2.03 1.44
N ALA A 506 32.33 -2.07 0.28
CA ALA A 506 33.56 -1.29 0.07
C ALA A 506 33.36 0.24 0.19
N ARG A 507 32.14 0.74 0.00
CA ARG A 507 31.78 2.18 0.05
C ARG A 507 31.26 2.67 1.40
N GLU A 508 30.88 1.77 2.30
CA GLU A 508 30.40 2.13 3.64
C GLU A 508 31.49 2.86 4.44
N SER A 509 31.14 3.81 5.31
CA SER A 509 32.12 4.43 6.21
C SER A 509 32.44 3.53 7.40
N GLU A 510 31.42 3.00 8.07
CA GLU A 510 31.54 2.23 9.30
C GLU A 510 31.61 0.72 9.01
N LYS A 511 32.71 0.26 8.40
CA LYS A 511 32.87 -1.13 7.90
C LYS A 511 32.50 -2.20 8.92
N LEU A 512 32.88 -2.04 10.19
CA LEU A 512 32.53 -3.00 11.25
C LEU A 512 31.02 -3.06 11.53
N GLN A 513 30.36 -1.90 11.63
CA GLN A 513 28.91 -1.85 11.88
C GLN A 513 28.12 -2.39 10.68
N ALA A 514 28.59 -2.12 9.46
CA ALA A 514 28.03 -2.70 8.24
C ALA A 514 28.19 -4.23 8.20
N ALA A 515 29.33 -4.77 8.62
CA ALA A 515 29.55 -6.22 8.69
C ALA A 515 28.65 -6.86 9.75
N LEU A 516 28.64 -6.33 10.98
CA LEU A 516 27.77 -6.80 12.06
C LEU A 516 26.30 -6.79 11.63
N ALA A 517 25.81 -5.71 11.00
CA ALA A 517 24.44 -5.63 10.51
C ALA A 517 24.08 -6.66 9.41
N ILE A 518 25.08 -7.22 8.70
CA ILE A 518 24.87 -8.32 7.74
C ILE A 518 24.85 -9.68 8.47
N HIS A 519 25.72 -9.90 9.46
CA HIS A 519 25.68 -11.09 10.33
C HIS A 519 24.35 -11.16 11.09
N ASP A 520 23.99 -10.11 11.84
CA ASP A 520 22.69 -9.91 12.51
C ASP A 520 21.49 -10.19 11.59
N TYR A 521 21.62 -9.89 10.29
CA TYR A 521 20.57 -10.12 9.31
C TYR A 521 20.42 -11.60 8.94
N PHE A 522 21.54 -12.33 8.75
CA PHE A 522 21.51 -13.75 8.40
C PHE A 522 21.27 -14.68 9.60
N GLU A 523 21.75 -14.34 10.81
CA GLU A 523 21.42 -15.08 12.05
C GLU A 523 19.91 -15.19 12.28
N ARG A 524 19.14 -14.17 11.86
CA ARG A 524 17.68 -14.12 12.00
C ARG A 524 16.94 -14.88 10.88
N GLN A 525 17.65 -15.66 10.06
CA GLN A 525 17.15 -16.25 8.81
C GLN A 525 17.68 -17.68 8.56
N ASP A 526 17.42 -18.61 9.49
CA ASP A 526 17.80 -20.05 9.43
C ASP A 526 17.70 -20.70 8.04
N ALA A 527 16.67 -20.34 7.27
CA ALA A 527 16.39 -20.84 5.92
C ALA A 527 17.49 -20.54 4.87
N MET A 528 18.47 -19.69 5.20
CA MET A 528 19.53 -19.23 4.29
C MET A 528 20.94 -19.73 4.66
N SER A 529 21.12 -20.46 5.77
CA SER A 529 22.45 -20.82 6.36
C SER A 529 23.55 -21.14 5.35
N GLY A 530 23.45 -22.25 4.60
CA GLY A 530 24.47 -22.65 3.62
C GLY A 530 24.68 -21.73 2.40
N TYR A 531 23.91 -20.65 2.27
CA TYR A 531 24.18 -19.53 1.37
C TYR A 531 24.83 -18.35 2.13
N ALA A 532 24.41 -18.12 3.38
CA ALA A 532 24.99 -17.10 4.25
C ALA A 532 26.47 -17.41 4.54
N ASP A 533 26.82 -18.66 4.84
CA ASP A 533 28.19 -19.08 5.16
C ASP A 533 29.21 -18.62 4.10
N GLU A 534 28.97 -18.95 2.82
CA GLU A 534 29.83 -18.56 1.69
C GLU A 534 29.89 -17.03 1.42
N LEU A 535 28.85 -16.29 1.83
CA LEU A 535 28.80 -14.84 1.66
C LEU A 535 29.49 -14.12 2.84
N LEU A 536 29.27 -14.60 4.06
CA LEU A 536 29.86 -14.07 5.28
C LEU A 536 31.37 -14.32 5.30
N ASP A 537 31.86 -15.51 4.91
CA ASP A 537 33.30 -15.76 4.79
C ASP A 537 34.00 -14.76 3.84
N GLU A 538 33.38 -14.41 2.72
CA GLU A 538 33.95 -13.44 1.77
C GLU A 538 33.78 -11.98 2.25
N LEU A 539 32.70 -11.67 2.98
CA LEU A 539 32.51 -10.40 3.69
C LEU A 539 33.58 -10.19 4.76
N ASP A 540 33.90 -11.23 5.54
CA ASP A 540 34.78 -11.13 6.70
C ASP A 540 36.27 -11.06 6.28
N LYS A 541 36.63 -11.74 5.19
CA LYS A 541 37.90 -11.52 4.47
C LYS A 541 37.99 -10.06 3.98
N ALA A 542 36.91 -9.52 3.40
CA ALA A 542 36.86 -8.14 2.92
C ALA A 542 36.89 -7.10 4.06
N LEU A 543 36.27 -7.40 5.21
CA LEU A 543 36.34 -6.61 6.44
C LEU A 543 37.79 -6.52 6.91
N LEU A 544 38.45 -7.65 7.21
CA LEU A 544 39.84 -7.67 7.68
C LEU A 544 40.79 -6.94 6.73
N LYS A 545 40.64 -7.15 5.43
CA LYS A 545 41.45 -6.47 4.40
C LYS A 545 41.28 -4.95 4.44
N GLN A 546 40.04 -4.47 4.53
CA GLN A 546 39.70 -3.04 4.43
C GLN A 546 39.70 -2.30 5.78
N LEU A 547 39.87 -3.00 6.90
CA LEU A 547 39.85 -2.42 8.23
C LEU A 547 41.06 -1.53 8.49
N LEU A 548 40.81 -0.35 9.07
CA LEU A 548 41.80 0.58 9.57
C LEU A 548 41.87 0.44 11.10
N LEU A 549 42.88 -0.30 11.59
CA LEU A 549 43.02 -0.60 13.02
C LEU A 549 43.07 0.65 13.92
N GLY A 550 43.60 1.76 13.39
CA GLY A 550 43.70 3.05 14.08
C GLY A 550 42.42 3.89 14.10
N GLU A 551 41.28 3.33 13.70
CA GLU A 551 39.94 3.95 13.80
C GLU A 551 39.00 3.16 14.74
N LEU A 552 39.49 2.07 15.35
CA LEU A 552 38.72 1.18 16.23
C LEU A 552 38.69 1.69 17.68
N ALA A 553 37.59 1.46 18.38
CA ALA A 553 37.50 1.63 19.85
C ALA A 553 37.75 0.29 20.59
N TRP A 554 37.98 0.37 21.91
CA TRP A 554 38.26 -0.81 22.75
C TRP A 554 37.23 -1.95 22.60
N GLY A 555 35.95 -1.62 22.49
CA GLY A 555 34.87 -2.62 22.34
C GLY A 555 34.83 -3.29 20.97
N ASP A 556 35.46 -2.72 19.94
CA ASP A 556 35.37 -3.22 18.57
C ASP A 556 36.24 -4.44 18.33
N PHE A 557 37.42 -4.50 18.97
CA PHE A 557 38.27 -5.69 18.95
C PHE A 557 37.52 -6.93 19.45
N GLY A 558 36.74 -6.80 20.52
CA GLY A 558 35.90 -7.90 21.04
C GLY A 558 34.86 -8.38 20.02
N LYS A 559 34.11 -7.44 19.41
CA LYS A 559 33.11 -7.77 18.38
C LYS A 559 33.71 -8.53 17.19
N ILE A 560 34.88 -8.10 16.72
CA ILE A 560 35.57 -8.73 15.59
C ILE A 560 36.02 -10.16 15.94
N ILE A 561 36.45 -10.40 17.19
CA ILE A 561 36.79 -11.76 17.63
C ILE A 561 35.57 -12.66 17.69
N THR A 562 34.44 -12.22 18.28
CA THR A 562 33.20 -13.02 18.31
C THR A 562 32.70 -13.35 16.90
N LEU A 563 32.70 -12.37 15.99
CA LEU A 563 32.33 -12.54 14.57
C LEU A 563 33.22 -13.55 13.81
N LEU A 564 34.44 -13.80 14.30
CA LEU A 564 35.41 -14.72 13.71
C LEU A 564 35.61 -16.02 14.52
N GLU A 565 34.91 -16.20 15.65
CA GLU A 565 35.19 -17.27 16.62
C GLU A 565 34.84 -18.66 16.09
N GLU A 566 33.76 -18.78 15.32
CA GLU A 566 33.29 -20.05 14.75
C GLU A 566 33.91 -20.40 13.38
N LYS A 567 34.82 -19.57 12.85
CA LYS A 567 35.35 -19.74 11.49
C LYS A 567 36.28 -20.95 11.33
N PRO A 568 36.16 -21.74 10.24
CA PRO A 568 37.00 -22.92 10.02
C PRO A 568 38.46 -22.54 9.73
N GLN A 569 39.40 -23.44 9.99
CA GLN A 569 40.84 -23.18 9.75
C GLN A 569 41.17 -22.84 8.28
N THR A 570 40.33 -23.27 7.33
CA THR A 570 40.41 -22.89 5.91
C THR A 570 40.30 -21.38 5.69
N PHE A 571 39.43 -20.69 6.43
CA PHE A 571 39.27 -19.23 6.38
C PHE A 571 40.60 -18.52 6.63
N ILE A 572 41.29 -18.88 7.72
CA ILE A 572 42.61 -18.33 8.07
C ILE A 572 43.67 -18.71 7.03
N GLY A 573 43.56 -19.92 6.47
CA GLY A 573 44.37 -20.40 5.35
C GLY A 573 44.19 -19.61 4.04
N GLU A 574 43.06 -18.93 3.85
CA GLU A 574 42.73 -18.16 2.64
C GLU A 574 42.97 -16.65 2.76
N LEU A 575 43.12 -16.12 3.98
CA LEU A 575 43.51 -14.71 4.21
C LEU A 575 44.88 -14.37 3.59
N ASP A 576 45.01 -13.15 3.07
CA ASP A 576 46.32 -12.60 2.67
C ASP A 576 47.19 -12.22 3.88
N LEU A 577 48.48 -11.98 3.63
CA LEU A 577 49.47 -11.75 4.70
C LEU A 577 49.10 -10.54 5.59
N GLU A 578 48.66 -9.44 4.98
CA GLU A 578 48.23 -8.24 5.69
C GLU A 578 47.01 -8.52 6.57
N SER A 579 46.01 -9.22 6.03
CA SER A 579 44.78 -9.57 6.75
C SER A 579 45.05 -10.54 7.92
N ARG A 580 46.00 -11.47 7.77
CA ARG A 580 46.45 -12.34 8.87
C ARG A 580 47.18 -11.54 9.96
N GLN A 581 48.07 -10.62 9.60
CA GLN A 581 48.75 -9.76 10.58
C GLN A 581 47.75 -8.85 11.31
N LYS A 582 46.78 -8.25 10.60
CA LYS A 582 45.68 -7.50 11.21
C LYS A 582 44.87 -8.36 12.18
N LEU A 583 44.49 -9.58 11.81
CA LEU A 583 43.77 -10.50 12.70
C LEU A 583 44.58 -10.84 13.95
N ALA A 584 45.88 -11.12 13.82
CA ALA A 584 46.75 -11.42 14.96
C ALA A 584 46.91 -10.20 15.89
N HIS A 585 47.04 -8.98 15.34
CA HIS A 585 47.01 -7.74 16.14
C HIS A 585 45.65 -7.55 16.84
N ILE A 586 44.52 -7.83 16.17
CA ILE A 586 43.17 -7.72 16.75
C ILE A 586 42.99 -8.70 17.92
N GLN A 587 43.40 -9.96 17.76
CA GLN A 587 43.40 -10.97 18.84
C GLN A 587 44.21 -10.51 20.05
N HIS A 588 45.38 -9.94 19.81
CA HIS A 588 46.28 -9.45 20.85
C HIS A 588 45.72 -8.22 21.58
N MET A 589 45.13 -7.27 20.85
CA MET A 589 44.47 -6.09 21.43
C MET A 589 43.17 -6.44 22.17
N ALA A 590 42.38 -7.41 21.69
CA ALA A 590 41.22 -7.96 22.40
C ALA A 590 41.65 -8.59 23.74
N SER A 591 42.83 -9.23 23.80
CA SER A 591 43.38 -9.77 25.04
C SER A 591 43.72 -8.71 26.09
N LEU A 592 44.04 -7.46 25.69
CA LEU A 592 44.12 -6.33 26.64
C LEU A 592 42.71 -5.89 27.09
N ALA A 593 41.76 -5.77 26.16
CA ALA A 593 40.41 -5.28 26.43
C ALA A 593 39.65 -6.14 27.45
N GLY A 594 39.87 -7.45 27.46
CA GLY A 594 39.22 -8.40 28.38
C GLY A 594 39.90 -8.61 29.73
N ASN A 595 41.16 -8.18 29.91
CA ASN A 595 41.95 -8.47 31.12
C ASN A 595 41.88 -7.35 32.17
N ARG A 596 41.80 -7.74 33.45
CA ARG A 596 41.89 -6.81 34.59
C ARG A 596 43.32 -6.49 35.01
N ASP A 597 44.22 -7.46 34.86
CA ASP A 597 45.64 -7.30 35.12
C ASP A 597 46.38 -7.19 33.78
N ILE A 598 46.94 -6.02 33.51
CA ILE A 598 47.69 -5.76 32.26
C ILE A 598 49.06 -6.45 32.36
N PRO A 599 49.47 -7.26 31.37
CA PRO A 599 50.73 -8.01 31.41
C PRO A 599 51.97 -7.10 31.41
N ALA A 600 53.11 -7.66 31.84
CA ALA A 600 54.39 -6.97 31.72
C ALA A 600 54.76 -6.76 30.23
N PRO A 601 55.40 -5.64 29.85
CA PRO A 601 55.75 -5.37 28.46
C PRO A 601 56.60 -6.47 27.80
N GLU A 602 57.53 -7.07 28.55
CA GLU A 602 58.38 -8.19 28.10
C GLU A 602 57.56 -9.46 27.76
N ASP A 603 56.48 -9.73 28.50
CA ASP A 603 55.59 -10.87 28.24
C ASP A 603 54.57 -10.55 27.13
N PHE A 604 54.09 -9.31 27.06
CA PHE A 604 53.12 -8.85 26.06
C PHE A 604 53.74 -8.83 24.66
N PHE A 605 54.88 -8.16 24.49
CA PHE A 605 55.49 -7.97 23.18
C PHE A 605 56.32 -9.17 22.68
N ARG A 606 56.39 -10.25 23.45
CA ARG A 606 57.31 -11.39 23.30
C ARG A 606 57.36 -12.07 21.93
N GLN A 607 56.30 -11.96 21.13
CA GLN A 607 56.14 -12.67 19.85
C GLN A 607 56.24 -11.77 18.60
N TRP A 608 56.50 -10.47 18.77
CA TRP A 608 56.40 -9.46 17.72
C TRP A 608 57.76 -8.84 17.38
N ASP A 609 57.94 -8.38 16.13
CA ASP A 609 59.15 -7.63 15.74
C ASP A 609 59.08 -6.13 16.11
N GLU A 610 60.19 -5.40 15.99
CA GLU A 610 60.26 -3.94 16.26
C GLU A 610 59.12 -3.12 15.62
N ARG A 611 58.67 -3.52 14.43
CA ARG A 611 57.67 -2.79 13.62
C ARG A 611 56.26 -3.16 14.07
N GLU A 612 56.01 -4.43 14.32
CA GLU A 612 54.74 -4.92 14.87
C GLU A 612 54.50 -4.38 16.29
N ILE A 613 55.56 -4.31 17.13
CA ILE A 613 55.55 -3.60 18.42
C ILE A 613 55.19 -2.13 18.22
N ALA A 614 55.84 -1.41 17.30
CA ALA A 614 55.55 0.00 17.04
C ALA A 614 54.11 0.24 16.56
N VAL A 615 53.53 -0.66 15.75
CA VAL A 615 52.12 -0.62 15.35
C VAL A 615 51.21 -0.81 16.56
N LEU A 616 51.43 -1.85 17.37
CA LEU A 616 50.64 -2.12 18.58
C LEU A 616 50.72 -0.96 19.59
N GLN A 617 51.90 -0.37 19.78
CA GLN A 617 52.07 0.82 20.63
C GLN A 617 51.28 2.02 20.11
N GLN A 618 51.27 2.28 18.79
CA GLN A 618 50.45 3.34 18.20
C GLN A 618 48.94 3.09 18.37
N LEU A 619 48.48 1.85 18.28
CA LEU A 619 47.09 1.49 18.57
C LEU A 619 46.73 1.77 20.03
N ILE A 620 47.59 1.38 20.99
CA ILE A 620 47.38 1.70 22.41
C ILE A 620 47.36 3.23 22.63
N VAL A 621 48.19 4.03 21.94
CA VAL A 621 48.17 5.51 22.02
C VAL A 621 46.88 6.13 21.47
N HIS A 622 46.27 5.54 20.44
CA HIS A 622 44.96 5.97 19.94
C HIS A 622 43.84 5.65 20.95
N LEU A 623 43.90 4.46 21.54
CA LEU A 623 42.91 3.92 22.46
C LEU A 623 42.97 4.47 23.90
N LEU A 624 44.03 5.21 24.24
CA LEU A 624 44.14 5.88 25.54
C LEU A 624 43.20 7.08 25.65
N GLU A 625 42.32 7.04 26.65
CA GLU A 625 41.45 8.18 27.02
C GLU A 625 42.27 9.45 27.30
N ARG A 626 41.68 10.61 26.98
CA ARG A 626 42.29 11.93 27.22
C ARG A 626 41.27 12.84 27.93
N PRO A 627 41.59 13.39 29.12
CA PRO A 627 42.82 13.18 29.89
C PRO A 627 42.98 11.75 30.40
N ILE A 628 44.23 11.32 30.58
CA ILE A 628 44.59 9.96 31.00
C ILE A 628 44.12 9.72 32.46
N LYS A 629 43.65 8.50 32.76
CA LYS A 629 43.24 8.08 34.12
C LYS A 629 44.33 7.24 34.80
N GLN A 630 44.27 7.09 36.12
CA GLN A 630 45.25 6.31 36.89
C GLN A 630 45.24 4.82 36.51
N ASP A 631 44.07 4.28 36.18
CA ASP A 631 43.92 2.87 35.76
C ASP A 631 44.62 2.59 34.41
N SER A 632 44.85 3.63 33.60
CA SER A 632 45.54 3.55 32.30
C SER A 632 47.08 3.53 32.43
N PHE A 633 47.64 3.71 33.63
CA PHE A 633 49.10 3.77 33.82
C PHE A 633 49.89 2.54 33.33
N PRO A 634 49.39 1.28 33.43
CA PRO A 634 50.07 0.13 32.83
C PRO A 634 50.04 0.13 31.30
N LEU A 635 49.00 0.69 30.66
CA LEU A 635 48.95 0.86 29.20
C LEU A 635 49.99 1.89 28.73
N VAL A 636 50.16 2.98 29.48
CA VAL A 636 51.23 3.96 29.24
C VAL A 636 52.62 3.30 29.32
N ALA A 637 52.82 2.34 30.22
CA ALA A 637 54.06 1.56 30.28
C ALA A 637 54.29 0.68 29.03
N LEU A 638 53.25 0.09 28.43
CA LEU A 638 53.37 -0.65 27.16
C LEU A 638 53.78 0.27 26.00
N VAL A 639 53.18 1.46 25.91
CA VAL A 639 53.43 2.45 24.84
C VAL A 639 54.90 2.85 24.71
N PHE A 640 55.62 2.98 25.82
CA PHE A 640 56.99 3.51 25.83
C PHE A 640 58.07 2.44 26.04
N TYR A 641 57.73 1.16 25.94
CA TYR A 641 58.68 0.04 26.01
C TYR A 641 59.60 -0.02 24.78
N GLN A 642 60.83 -0.51 24.97
CA GLN A 642 61.82 -0.72 23.90
C GLN A 642 62.41 -2.14 24.03
N ALA A 643 62.18 -3.00 23.03
CA ALA A 643 62.53 -4.42 23.10
C ALA A 643 64.05 -4.69 23.16
N ASP A 644 64.82 -4.01 22.31
CA ASP A 644 66.27 -4.21 22.16
C ASP A 644 67.11 -3.51 23.26
N SER A 645 66.49 -2.60 24.01
CA SER A 645 67.15 -1.73 24.99
C SER A 645 67.33 -2.41 26.35
N HIS A 646 68.21 -3.40 26.42
CA HIS A 646 68.48 -4.11 27.68
C HIS A 646 69.00 -3.19 28.81
N GLY A 647 68.32 -3.20 29.96
CA GLY A 647 68.82 -2.67 31.22
C GLY A 647 68.43 -1.21 31.52
N GLN A 648 69.26 -0.24 31.14
CA GLN A 648 69.06 1.16 31.56
C GLN A 648 67.98 1.88 30.74
N ASP A 649 67.77 1.46 29.50
CA ASP A 649 67.01 2.18 28.48
C ASP A 649 65.76 1.42 27.98
N ALA A 650 65.34 0.36 28.69
CA ALA A 650 64.20 -0.52 28.34
C ALA A 650 62.84 0.21 28.16
N PHE A 651 62.79 1.49 28.50
CA PHE A 651 61.67 2.38 28.20
C PHE A 651 62.20 3.75 27.79
N ALA A 652 61.44 4.44 26.92
CA ALA A 652 61.60 5.86 26.63
C ALA A 652 61.13 6.73 27.83
N PHE A 653 61.82 6.60 28.97
CA PHE A 653 61.42 7.14 30.27
C PHE A 653 61.15 8.65 30.29
N ALA A 654 61.88 9.43 29.48
CA ALA A 654 61.69 10.88 29.37
C ALA A 654 60.39 11.22 28.62
N ASP A 655 60.13 10.55 27.50
CA ASP A 655 58.93 10.76 26.69
C ASP A 655 57.67 10.23 27.37
N MET A 656 57.79 9.13 28.14
CA MET A 656 56.70 8.62 28.99
C MET A 656 56.27 9.62 30.06
N LEU A 657 57.22 10.21 30.81
CA LEU A 657 56.91 11.23 31.81
C LEU A 657 56.33 12.51 31.16
N ARG A 658 56.85 12.88 29.99
CA ARG A 658 56.37 14.02 29.20
C ARG A 658 54.93 13.80 28.70
N PHE A 659 54.64 12.64 28.12
CA PHE A 659 53.32 12.27 27.60
C PHE A 659 52.24 12.30 28.69
N VAL A 660 52.53 11.80 29.90
CA VAL A 660 51.61 11.88 31.05
C VAL A 660 51.40 13.32 31.50
N GLY A 661 52.44 14.18 31.47
CA GLY A 661 52.33 15.61 31.80
C GLY A 661 51.73 16.49 30.68
N GLU A 662 51.68 16.01 29.44
CA GLU A 662 51.05 16.67 28.30
C GLU A 662 49.57 16.26 28.14
N ASN A 663 49.19 15.04 28.55
CA ASN A 663 47.82 14.49 28.43
C ASN A 663 47.10 14.36 29.79
N GLY A 664 47.55 15.10 30.80
CA GLY A 664 46.96 15.15 32.14
C GLY A 664 47.53 16.31 32.97
N GLU A 665 46.91 16.62 34.10
CA GLU A 665 47.38 17.69 34.99
C GLU A 665 48.59 17.24 35.83
N GLU A 666 49.29 18.22 36.45
CA GLU A 666 50.43 18.00 37.35
C GLU A 666 50.12 17.03 38.51
N GLU A 667 48.84 16.90 38.91
CA GLU A 667 48.38 15.91 39.88
C GLU A 667 48.38 14.47 39.33
N LEU A 668 48.01 14.27 38.06
CA LEU A 668 48.11 12.96 37.40
C LEU A 668 49.58 12.55 37.23
N LEU A 669 50.43 13.48 36.80
CA LEU A 669 51.89 13.26 36.69
C LEU A 669 52.51 12.86 38.03
N TYR A 670 52.10 13.50 39.12
CA TYR A 670 52.49 13.13 40.48
C TYR A 670 51.98 11.73 40.86
N SER A 671 50.71 11.40 40.58
CA SER A 671 50.15 10.06 40.81
C SER A 671 50.83 8.97 39.98
N PHE A 672 51.23 9.25 38.74
CA PHE A 672 51.99 8.32 37.90
C PHE A 672 53.36 8.01 38.51
N VAL A 673 54.06 9.02 39.04
CA VAL A 673 55.32 8.79 39.76
C VAL A 673 55.09 8.08 41.11
N GLN A 674 53.95 8.26 41.78
CA GLN A 674 53.62 7.43 42.95
C GLN A 674 53.39 5.96 42.58
N TRP A 675 52.69 5.71 41.47
CA TRP A 675 52.41 4.36 40.95
C TRP A 675 53.68 3.68 40.43
N SER A 676 54.52 4.35 39.64
CA SER A 676 55.77 3.76 39.13
C SER A 676 56.72 3.34 40.27
N MET A 677 56.67 4.04 41.41
CA MET A 677 57.41 3.68 42.62
C MET A 677 56.92 2.39 43.33
N THR A 678 55.84 1.76 42.87
CA THR A 678 55.41 0.42 43.32
C THR A 678 55.65 -0.69 42.28
N GLN A 679 55.91 -0.33 41.01
CA GLN A 679 55.99 -1.28 39.90
C GLN A 679 57.42 -1.75 39.62
N ARG A 680 57.65 -3.06 39.62
CA ARG A 680 59.00 -3.68 39.55
C ARG A 680 59.82 -3.24 38.33
N MET A 681 59.17 -3.04 37.18
CA MET A 681 59.76 -2.63 35.91
C MET A 681 60.54 -1.29 35.95
N PHE A 682 60.32 -0.43 36.95
CA PHE A 682 61.06 0.84 37.11
C PHE A 682 62.32 0.72 37.98
N PHE A 683 62.72 -0.48 38.40
CA PHE A 683 63.78 -0.70 39.38
C PHE A 683 64.86 -1.69 38.92
N THR A 684 66.11 -1.38 39.28
CA THR A 684 67.23 -2.33 39.23
C THR A 684 67.50 -2.81 40.65
N GLY A 685 66.79 -3.86 41.06
CA GLY A 685 66.87 -4.45 42.40
C GLY A 685 66.22 -3.58 43.48
N LYS A 686 67.02 -2.75 44.17
CA LYS A 686 66.56 -1.84 45.26
C LYS A 686 66.72 -0.35 44.92
N TYR A 687 67.16 -0.04 43.71
CA TYR A 687 67.41 1.32 43.24
C TYR A 687 66.53 1.60 42.02
N ILE A 688 66.17 2.86 41.81
CA ILE A 688 65.43 3.26 40.60
C ILE A 688 66.33 2.98 39.39
N SER A 689 65.76 2.47 38.28
CA SER A 689 66.56 2.19 37.09
C SER A 689 67.33 3.45 36.65
N PRO A 690 68.60 3.36 36.20
CA PRO A 690 69.41 4.55 35.95
C PRO A 690 68.78 5.53 34.95
N GLY A 691 68.20 5.03 33.85
CA GLY A 691 67.47 5.83 32.87
C GLY A 691 66.24 6.52 33.47
N TYR A 692 65.43 5.82 34.27
CA TYR A 692 64.27 6.44 34.91
C TYR A 692 64.68 7.46 35.99
N ARG A 693 65.74 7.19 36.75
CA ARG A 693 66.32 8.15 37.71
C ARG A 693 66.84 9.40 37.00
N HIS A 694 67.41 9.27 35.80
CA HIS A 694 67.81 10.41 34.97
C HIS A 694 66.59 11.20 34.47
N ALA A 695 65.58 10.54 33.91
CA ALA A 695 64.35 11.18 33.43
C ALA A 695 63.60 11.93 34.55
N LEU A 696 63.45 11.32 35.72
CA LEU A 696 62.91 11.96 36.93
C LEU A 696 63.77 13.14 37.41
N LYS A 697 65.10 13.08 37.24
CA LYS A 697 65.99 14.21 37.54
C LYS A 697 65.69 15.39 36.61
N GLY A 698 65.53 15.13 35.31
CA GLY A 698 65.14 16.13 34.31
C GLY A 698 63.80 16.78 34.63
N LEU A 699 62.77 15.98 34.88
CA LEU A 699 61.40 16.44 35.23
C LEU A 699 61.37 17.35 36.46
N LEU A 700 62.20 17.06 37.47
CA LEU A 700 62.31 17.86 38.70
C LEU A 700 63.23 19.09 38.56
N LEU A 701 64.12 19.13 37.55
CA LEU A 701 64.96 20.28 37.20
C LEU A 701 64.25 21.28 36.28
N GLU A 702 63.23 20.82 35.56
CA GLU A 702 62.45 21.59 34.58
C GLU A 702 61.97 22.94 35.15
N ASN A 703 61.94 23.97 34.30
CA ASN A 703 61.56 25.33 34.69
C ASN A 703 62.31 25.84 35.95
N LYS A 704 63.62 25.50 36.04
CA LYS A 704 64.54 25.81 37.16
C LYS A 704 64.07 25.23 38.51
N GLY A 705 63.40 24.08 38.46
CA GLY A 705 62.88 23.36 39.62
C GLY A 705 61.59 23.95 40.21
N ARG A 706 60.68 24.45 39.36
CA ARG A 706 59.38 25.03 39.76
C ARG A 706 58.64 24.12 40.76
N ARG A 707 58.54 22.83 40.44
CA ARG A 707 57.90 21.76 41.23
C ARG A 707 58.42 21.58 42.65
N LEU A 708 59.66 22.01 42.93
CA LEU A 708 60.32 21.90 44.23
C LEU A 708 60.46 23.25 44.97
N ARG A 709 60.08 24.35 44.31
CA ARG A 709 60.04 25.71 44.89
C ARG A 709 58.67 26.04 45.46
N ASP A 710 57.61 25.61 44.79
CA ASP A 710 56.24 25.67 45.29
C ASP A 710 56.11 24.95 46.64
N LYS A 711 55.40 25.56 47.59
CA LYS A 711 55.29 25.07 48.98
C LYS A 711 54.41 23.81 49.09
N GLU A 712 53.42 23.64 48.22
CA GLU A 712 52.49 22.52 48.26
C GLU A 712 53.05 21.30 47.53
N TRP A 713 53.49 21.49 46.28
CA TRP A 713 54.13 20.43 45.49
C TRP A 713 55.38 19.87 46.17
N LYS A 714 56.21 20.71 46.77
CA LYS A 714 57.34 20.28 47.60
C LYS A 714 56.96 19.35 48.77
N LYS A 715 55.76 19.51 49.35
CA LYS A 715 55.25 18.61 50.41
C LYS A 715 54.78 17.28 49.80
N ARG A 716 54.07 17.33 48.66
CA ARG A 716 53.61 16.16 47.90
C ARG A 716 54.80 15.29 47.42
N TRP A 717 55.78 15.88 46.73
CA TRP A 717 56.99 15.16 46.27
C TRP A 717 57.83 14.53 47.40
N GLN A 718 57.65 14.95 48.67
CA GLN A 718 58.31 14.34 49.83
C GLN A 718 57.52 13.18 50.47
N THR A 719 56.20 13.09 50.28
CA THR A 719 55.39 11.99 50.84
C THR A 719 55.50 10.69 50.04
N VAL A 720 55.97 10.73 48.80
CA VAL A 720 56.34 9.56 47.98
C VAL A 720 57.21 8.59 48.82
N ARG A 721 56.81 7.31 48.88
CA ARG A 721 57.32 6.33 49.84
C ARG A 721 58.47 5.46 49.32
N HIS A 722 59.34 5.99 48.45
CA HIS A 722 60.55 5.29 48.01
C HIS A 722 61.84 5.97 48.50
N ALA A 723 62.78 5.17 49.05
CA ALA A 723 63.98 5.69 49.71
C ALA A 723 64.96 6.33 48.71
N ASP A 724 65.08 5.76 47.51
CA ASP A 724 65.98 6.28 46.47
C ASP A 724 65.39 7.52 45.77
N PHE A 725 64.06 7.59 45.65
CA PHE A 725 63.37 8.77 45.15
C PHE A 725 63.61 9.99 46.06
N ARG A 726 63.56 9.80 47.38
CA ARG A 726 63.85 10.88 48.35
C ARG A 726 65.28 11.40 48.23
N LYS A 727 66.25 10.52 47.97
CA LYS A 727 67.64 10.95 47.68
C LYS A 727 67.71 11.80 46.40
N LEU A 728 67.01 11.40 45.34
CA LEU A 728 66.93 12.16 44.09
C LEU A 728 66.29 13.56 44.31
N VAL A 729 65.20 13.64 45.07
CA VAL A 729 64.56 14.92 45.42
C VAL A 729 65.50 15.81 46.25
N GLU A 730 66.30 15.24 47.17
CA GLU A 730 67.34 16.00 47.87
C GLU A 730 68.50 16.44 46.97
N GLU A 731 68.92 15.60 46.03
CA GLU A 731 69.97 15.88 45.05
C GLU A 731 69.58 17.07 44.16
N VAL A 732 68.41 17.01 43.52
CA VAL A 732 67.87 18.10 42.69
C VAL A 732 67.63 19.36 43.53
N ARG A 733 67.19 19.23 44.79
CA ARG A 733 67.06 20.38 45.71
C ARG A 733 68.41 21.02 46.03
N ARG A 734 69.48 20.24 46.20
CA ARG A 734 70.84 20.78 46.39
C ARG A 734 71.28 21.52 45.13
N GLU A 735 71.07 20.96 43.95
CA GLU A 735 71.44 21.59 42.67
C GLU A 735 70.67 22.90 42.41
N THR A 736 69.34 22.89 42.55
CA THR A 736 68.44 24.03 42.27
C THR A 736 68.45 25.14 43.33
N SER A 737 69.05 24.90 44.51
CA SER A 737 69.16 25.89 45.59
C SER A 737 70.09 27.07 45.23
N SER A 738 69.75 28.26 45.74
CA SER A 738 70.52 29.48 45.48
C SER A 738 71.93 29.42 46.12
N PRO A 739 72.93 30.15 45.57
CA PRO A 739 74.30 30.11 46.08
C PRO A 739 74.43 30.39 47.59
N PHE A 740 73.59 31.28 48.14
CA PHE A 740 73.57 31.59 49.57
C PHE A 740 73.13 30.40 50.45
N MET A 741 72.15 29.59 50.02
CA MET A 741 71.76 28.39 50.78
C MET A 741 72.82 27.28 50.76
N LYS A 742 73.61 27.20 49.67
CA LYS A 742 74.73 26.24 49.55
C LYS A 742 75.86 26.53 50.55
N LEU A 743 76.00 27.78 51.02
CA LEU A 743 76.99 28.18 52.01
C LEU A 743 76.52 27.92 53.45
N PHE A 744 75.24 28.18 53.74
CA PHE A 744 74.71 28.21 55.11
C PHE A 744 74.63 26.83 55.79
N GLN A 745 74.46 25.74 55.02
CA GLN A 745 74.35 24.38 55.57
C GLN A 745 75.69 23.73 55.98
N ARG A 746 76.84 24.41 55.83
CA ARG A 746 78.17 23.79 56.03
C ARG A 746 78.95 24.23 57.27
N LYS A 747 78.49 25.24 58.04
CA LYS A 747 79.12 25.71 59.29
C LYS A 747 78.12 26.38 60.26
N SER A 748 77.32 25.61 61.01
CA SER A 748 76.26 26.13 61.90
C SER A 748 76.48 25.86 63.40
N THR A 749 77.73 25.72 63.85
CA THR A 749 78.07 25.35 65.24
C THR A 749 78.95 26.36 65.99
N ALA A 750 79.18 27.55 65.42
CA ALA A 750 80.24 28.48 65.89
C ALA A 750 79.77 29.92 66.23
N LEU A 751 78.47 30.24 66.14
CA LEU A 751 77.94 31.59 66.41
C LEU A 751 76.64 31.52 67.21
N LEU A 752 76.74 31.38 68.54
CA LEU A 752 75.60 31.36 69.47
C LEU A 752 75.91 32.08 70.80
N SER A 753 76.85 33.03 70.78
CA SER A 753 77.46 33.61 71.99
C SER A 753 77.60 35.14 72.02
N VAL A 754 77.19 35.88 70.98
CA VAL A 754 77.43 37.34 70.88
C VAL A 754 76.22 38.11 70.31
N ALA A 755 75.01 37.89 70.87
CA ALA A 755 73.80 38.59 70.43
C ALA A 755 72.79 38.95 71.56
N ILE A 756 73.22 38.90 72.83
CA ILE A 756 72.36 39.18 74.00
C ILE A 756 72.63 40.59 74.60
N VAL A 757 73.56 41.36 74.02
CA VAL A 757 74.18 42.55 74.66
C VAL A 757 73.83 43.89 73.99
N ILE A 758 73.07 43.91 72.89
CA ILE A 758 72.62 45.18 72.25
C ILE A 758 71.09 45.29 72.31
N ALA A 759 70.60 45.55 73.52
CA ALA A 759 69.24 46.04 73.78
C ALA A 759 69.30 47.53 74.20
N ALA A 760 69.89 48.37 73.35
CA ALA A 760 69.95 49.83 73.53
C ALA A 760 70.11 50.52 72.16
N GLY A 761 69.16 51.40 71.79
CA GLY A 761 69.20 52.13 70.52
C GLY A 761 67.83 52.73 70.13
N ALA A 762 67.73 54.05 70.21
CA ALA A 762 66.60 54.88 69.74
C ALA A 762 66.19 54.55 68.28
N ALA A 763 64.91 54.56 67.85
CA ALA A 763 63.81 55.52 68.00
C ALA A 763 63.86 56.74 67.03
N SER A 764 62.68 57.26 66.66
CA SER A 764 62.35 58.46 65.83
C SER A 764 62.13 58.29 64.30
N GLY A 765 61.19 59.11 63.76
CA GLY A 765 60.83 59.28 62.32
C GLY A 765 60.04 58.12 61.68
N PHE A 766 58.77 58.20 61.25
CA PHE A 766 57.77 59.28 61.05
C PHE A 766 58.00 60.23 59.84
N PHE A 767 56.95 60.34 58.98
CA PHE A 767 56.78 61.26 57.82
C PHE A 767 57.68 60.97 56.58
N LEU A 768 57.31 61.27 55.32
CA LEU A 768 56.27 62.18 54.76
C LEU A 768 55.82 61.76 53.32
N TRP A 769 54.68 62.30 52.87
CA TRP A 769 54.25 62.62 51.48
C TRP A 769 53.91 61.56 50.38
N MET A 770 52.61 61.46 50.11
CA MET A 770 51.97 61.70 48.78
C MET A 770 51.97 63.22 48.46
N PRO A 771 51.81 63.75 47.21
CA PRO A 771 50.53 63.66 46.46
C PRO A 771 50.50 63.89 44.90
N ALA A 772 49.27 63.83 44.34
CA ALA A 772 48.71 64.55 43.16
C ALA A 772 49.26 64.25 41.72
N ALA A 773 48.46 64.07 40.65
CA ALA A 773 47.24 64.76 40.12
C ALA A 773 47.58 66.10 39.38
N PRO A 774 46.76 66.69 38.46
CA PRO A 774 45.30 66.58 38.21
C PRO A 774 44.90 66.15 36.74
N GLU A 775 43.67 65.72 36.40
CA GLU A 775 42.40 66.42 36.01
C GLU A 775 42.45 67.28 34.70
N THR A 776 41.36 67.67 33.99
CA THR A 776 39.89 67.70 34.27
C THR A 776 39.03 67.72 32.97
N GLN A 777 37.77 67.24 33.03
CA GLN A 777 36.54 67.64 32.25
C GLN A 777 36.49 67.60 30.69
N GLY A 778 35.31 67.46 30.03
CA GLY A 778 33.95 67.18 30.55
C GLY A 778 32.81 67.15 29.49
N ASP A 779 31.73 66.44 29.86
CA ASP A 779 30.28 66.50 29.49
C ASP A 779 29.73 66.44 28.02
N GLY A 780 28.56 65.78 27.87
CA GLY A 780 27.83 65.67 26.58
C GLY A 780 26.65 64.65 26.51
N GLU A 781 25.62 64.83 27.33
CA GLU A 781 24.20 64.30 27.30
C GLU A 781 23.64 63.58 26.02
N VAL A 782 22.71 62.58 26.06
CA VAL A 782 22.01 61.75 27.10
C VAL A 782 21.95 60.27 26.57
N ALA A 783 20.95 59.36 26.52
CA ALA A 783 19.61 58.95 27.06
C ALA A 783 19.32 57.50 26.55
N LYS A 784 18.34 56.64 26.92
CA LYS A 784 17.40 56.31 28.05
C LYS A 784 16.89 54.85 27.71
N GLN A 785 16.56 53.89 28.58
CA GLN A 785 15.70 53.79 29.78
C GLN A 785 14.17 53.89 29.52
N PRO A 786 13.26 53.30 30.35
CA PRO A 786 13.44 52.70 31.71
C PRO A 786 12.82 51.28 31.94
N ARG A 787 12.79 50.65 33.13
CA ARG A 787 13.87 50.37 34.12
C ARG A 787 13.66 49.02 34.94
N PRO A 788 13.12 48.87 36.20
CA PRO A 788 13.74 47.88 37.14
C PRO A 788 12.97 47.17 38.32
N GLU A 789 13.67 46.21 39.01
CA GLU A 789 13.86 46.03 40.50
C GLU A 789 12.70 45.64 41.49
N PRO A 790 12.96 45.20 42.76
CA PRO A 790 14.16 44.56 43.36
C PRO A 790 13.97 43.39 44.41
N VAL A 791 15.06 42.62 44.55
CA VAL A 791 15.67 41.77 45.62
C VAL A 791 15.27 41.91 47.13
N GLN A 792 15.21 40.77 47.88
CA GLN A 792 15.91 40.53 49.19
C GLN A 792 15.95 39.03 49.66
N GLN A 793 16.49 38.72 50.86
CA GLN A 793 17.09 37.42 51.31
C GLN A 793 16.52 36.94 52.68
N VAL A 794 16.86 35.81 53.35
CA VAL A 794 17.95 34.78 53.27
C VAL A 794 17.36 33.32 53.31
N GLU A 795 17.79 32.20 53.95
CA GLU A 795 18.83 31.81 54.95
C GLU A 795 19.33 30.33 54.76
N PHE A 796 19.32 29.44 55.80
CA PHE A 796 19.86 28.05 55.83
C PHE A 796 18.95 27.11 56.70
N VAL A 797 19.17 25.82 57.07
CA VAL A 797 20.32 25.03 57.63
C VAL A 797 20.14 23.49 57.32
N PRO A 798 21.03 22.53 57.71
CA PRO A 798 21.20 21.23 57.01
C PRO A 798 20.65 19.93 57.69
N ALA A 799 21.02 18.78 57.11
CA ALA A 799 20.49 17.42 57.35
C ALA A 799 20.94 16.69 58.65
N PHE A 800 20.44 15.44 58.81
CA PHE A 800 20.61 14.50 59.95
C PHE A 800 19.60 14.61 61.12
N LYS A 801 18.34 14.90 60.81
CA LYS A 801 17.16 14.53 61.61
C LYS A 801 16.04 14.05 60.67
N LEU A 802 15.44 12.87 60.81
CA LEU A 802 15.81 11.70 61.62
C LEU A 802 15.89 10.46 60.72
N MET A 803 16.74 9.50 61.09
CA MET A 803 16.85 8.19 60.46
C MET A 803 16.00 7.18 61.25
N LEU A 804 15.46 6.14 60.60
CA LEU A 804 14.89 4.94 61.23
C LEU A 804 13.71 5.14 62.20
N GLU A 805 12.48 5.42 61.70
CA GLU A 805 11.27 5.17 62.52
C GLU A 805 9.93 5.05 61.73
N TRP A 806 9.80 4.11 60.76
CA TRP A 806 8.48 3.46 60.44
C TRP A 806 8.49 2.27 59.45
N GLN A 807 9.49 1.38 59.47
CA GLN A 807 9.42 0.10 58.71
C GLN A 807 8.51 -0.94 59.42
N GLN A 808 7.39 -0.50 60.02
CA GLN A 808 6.75 -1.24 61.12
C GLN A 808 5.21 -1.24 61.18
N ASN A 809 4.51 -0.58 60.24
CA ASN A 809 3.19 -1.02 59.80
C ASN A 809 3.39 -1.64 58.40
N GLN A 810 3.63 -2.95 58.30
CA GLN A 810 2.61 -4.01 58.27
C GLN A 810 1.63 -3.81 57.10
N SER A 811 1.57 -4.68 56.07
CA SER A 811 1.44 -6.16 56.05
C SER A 811 0.09 -6.62 56.60
N GLU A 812 -0.61 -7.46 55.82
CA GLU A 812 -2.04 -7.82 56.00
C GLU A 812 -2.95 -6.59 55.69
N THR A 813 -3.87 -6.61 54.72
CA THR A 813 -4.83 -7.68 54.38
C THR A 813 -5.30 -7.69 52.89
N THR A 814 -5.29 -8.90 52.30
CA THR A 814 -6.29 -9.53 51.39
C THR A 814 -7.01 -8.76 50.24
N ALA A 815 -6.70 -9.21 49.01
CA ALA A 815 -7.63 -9.87 48.03
C ALA A 815 -8.62 -9.06 47.16
N SER A 816 -9.17 -9.77 46.15
CA SER A 816 -10.17 -9.40 45.11
C SER A 816 -9.69 -8.42 44.00
N ASP A 817 -10.01 -8.59 42.70
CA ASP A 817 -10.55 -9.77 41.97
C ASP A 817 -10.37 -9.67 40.43
N GLU A 818 -10.99 -10.60 39.68
CA GLU A 818 -11.31 -10.58 38.24
C GLU A 818 -10.23 -11.02 37.20
N LYS A 819 -10.15 -12.35 37.01
CA LYS A 819 -10.22 -13.00 35.68
C LYS A 819 -11.70 -13.00 35.22
N PRO A 820 -12.11 -13.28 33.94
CA PRO A 820 -11.73 -14.46 33.15
C PRO A 820 -11.74 -14.18 31.61
N ALA A 821 -11.92 -15.10 30.64
CA ALA A 821 -12.06 -16.56 30.59
C ALA A 821 -11.47 -17.10 29.27
N GLY A 822 -11.18 -18.40 29.21
CA GLY A 822 -10.88 -19.10 27.96
C GLY A 822 -10.77 -20.61 28.18
N GLU A 823 -11.85 -21.33 27.85
CA GLU A 823 -12.03 -22.78 27.74
C GLU A 823 -13.36 -22.94 26.95
N ASP A 824 -13.63 -24.01 26.20
CA ASP A 824 -13.43 -25.41 26.58
C ASP A 824 -13.31 -26.33 25.33
N GLY A 825 -12.93 -27.60 25.52
CA GLY A 825 -12.89 -28.56 24.42
C GLY A 825 -12.45 -29.99 24.75
N ALA A 826 -13.41 -30.85 25.11
CA ALA A 826 -13.25 -32.30 25.04
C ALA A 826 -14.60 -33.05 25.01
N ALA A 827 -14.78 -33.96 24.06
CA ALA A 827 -15.75 -35.07 24.13
C ALA A 827 -15.33 -36.18 23.15
N ALA A 828 -15.34 -37.43 23.59
CA ALA A 828 -15.15 -38.60 22.74
C ALA A 828 -15.83 -39.84 23.38
N GLU A 829 -16.92 -40.29 22.75
CA GLU A 829 -17.49 -41.66 22.77
C GLU A 829 -18.08 -41.94 21.38
#